data_AF-A0A970Z234-F1
#
_entry.id   AF-A0A970Z234-F1
#
_cell.length_a   1.000
_cell.length_b   1.000
_cell.length_c   1.000
_cell.angle_alpha   90.00
_cell.angle_beta   90.00
_cell.angle_gamma   90.00
#
_symmetry.space_group_name_H-M   'P 1'
#
loop_
_entity.id
_entity.type
_entity.pdbx_description
1 polymer ?
#
loop_
_entity_poly.entity_id
_entity_poly.type
_entity_poly.pdbx_seq_one_letter_code
_entity_poly.pdbx_strand_id
1 'polypeptide(L)'
;MTTTATPTTPSPTAPAAVVVAALGRVQPGRLGRVLGALVDELGDRATLHVLHTGLDPLAVEAAVWAHPDVTFISAHRDHYEQFGPAGRARSELLLLDCLRVEGSERVVVAPVDPGAVRIVAAAATAPRPVPAAVPVGPGSGVAVTPPVPAPRLEVGASSSHVLVLDGALATRAVRRHVDLTLARARRNRKTLSLALEAAVATGLGTVAAVPFPPAPESGPEDGDEIEVPESTVGDLLATAEELYADADYAGAREVLLQAVRLPHGLTDRVALALSRVLRATSDYVTARDVLLLAHGDSMATSRALAEEAEIAWIQHDHEASAELATYALRANLSNRRAEVALRRAQRPLTTAEAVPERTGAAPVLSHVAFYVSDRGNFGDVVLPHAVREAVGSVLPGPGWLPVHVHQVFDRERLELVNATDGVVVGGGGLFLPDTSPNGNSGWQWNVPREQLEAIEVPLGVVAVGYNLFHGQTFHSRLFRESLTALVDRAALVGLRNHGSVDQVRNLLPTRLADRIRFLPCPTTVLRHIHGEPAGAVLGGSGTVLLNAAFDRSARRFGDGYERFLADMAWYVRELRTAGAEVRFAAHLATDEQLVDDLFSEYGIRVPVDALYLLPVEEGYDVYRRASVVVGMRGHATMIPFGLGTPVLSLVSHPKMRYFLSDIGREEWGYDVHRDGLAAALAEHTLEIIGKEQEYRADVAAIQEELLAVIRGELATFATALGVPVTPRAPGQGIPVPTQGAVEIEPAPPAVPALG
;
A
#
# COMPACT_ATOMS: atom_id res chain seq x y z
N MET A 1 -26.29 -73.12 -2.97
CA MET A 1 -25.55 -73.12 -4.24
C MET A 1 -25.96 -71.86 -5.00
N THR A 2 -25.30 -70.73 -4.70
CA THR A 2 -24.15 -70.15 -5.46
C THR A 2 -24.61 -69.62 -6.83
N THR A 3 -25.03 -68.36 -6.94
CA THR A 3 -24.21 -67.17 -7.33
C THR A 3 -23.24 -67.41 -8.47
N THR A 4 -23.51 -66.76 -9.62
CA THR A 4 -22.48 -66.15 -10.48
C THR A 4 -23.06 -64.90 -11.10
N ALA A 5 -22.73 -63.77 -10.49
CA ALA A 5 -22.81 -62.45 -11.11
C ALA A 5 -21.74 -62.38 -12.22
N THR A 6 -22.17 -61.95 -13.41
CA THR A 6 -21.28 -61.57 -14.51
C THR A 6 -20.68 -60.20 -14.18
N PRO A 7 -19.36 -60.00 -14.31
CA PRO A 7 -18.76 -58.70 -14.05
C PRO A 7 -19.17 -57.73 -15.15
N THR A 8 -19.91 -56.68 -14.80
CA THR A 8 -19.98 -55.47 -15.60
C THR A 8 -18.58 -54.89 -15.71
N THR A 9 -18.03 -54.94 -16.92
CA THR A 9 -16.84 -54.18 -17.31
C THR A 9 -17.05 -52.70 -17.00
N PRO A 10 -16.08 -52.01 -16.37
CA PRO A 10 -16.12 -50.55 -16.29
C PRO A 10 -16.01 -49.99 -17.72
N SER A 11 -16.87 -49.02 -18.03
CA SER A 11 -16.71 -48.17 -19.21
C SER A 11 -15.28 -47.61 -19.25
N PRO A 12 -14.51 -47.76 -20.35
CA PRO A 12 -13.23 -47.10 -20.46
C PRO A 12 -13.50 -45.61 -20.69
N THR A 13 -13.19 -44.80 -19.69
CA THR A 13 -12.90 -43.37 -19.89
C THR A 13 -11.81 -43.27 -20.96
N ALA A 14 -12.13 -42.66 -22.11
CA ALA A 14 -11.17 -42.30 -23.14
C ALA A 14 -10.06 -41.37 -22.55
N PRO A 15 -8.86 -41.36 -23.15
CA PRO A 15 -7.61 -41.05 -22.45
C PRO A 15 -7.43 -39.56 -22.19
N ALA A 16 -6.76 -39.22 -21.09
CA ALA A 16 -6.26 -37.85 -20.88
C ALA A 16 -5.05 -37.63 -21.81
N ALA A 17 -5.13 -36.68 -22.74
CA ALA A 17 -3.98 -36.38 -23.61
C ALA A 17 -2.97 -35.50 -22.84
N VAL A 18 -1.71 -35.96 -22.76
CA VAL A 18 -0.59 -35.20 -22.20
C VAL A 18 0.20 -34.64 -23.37
N VAL A 19 0.21 -33.31 -23.56
CA VAL A 19 1.02 -32.69 -24.60
C VAL A 19 2.37 -32.28 -24.02
N VAL A 20 3.47 -32.39 -24.78
CA VAL A 20 4.80 -31.95 -24.36
C VAL A 20 5.32 -30.94 -25.37
N ALA A 21 5.59 -29.71 -24.94
CA ALA A 21 6.12 -28.69 -25.84
C ALA A 21 7.64 -28.56 -25.67
N ALA A 22 8.38 -28.70 -26.77
CA ALA A 22 9.83 -28.51 -26.80
C ALA A 22 10.21 -27.36 -27.74
N LEU A 23 10.86 -26.35 -27.16
CA LEU A 23 11.38 -25.19 -27.89
C LEU A 23 12.90 -25.30 -28.04
N GLY A 24 13.38 -25.45 -29.28
CA GLY A 24 14.81 -25.52 -29.61
C GLY A 24 15.38 -26.94 -29.74
N ARG A 25 16.71 -27.04 -29.89
CA ARG A 25 17.42 -28.31 -30.09
C ARG A 25 17.65 -29.02 -28.74
N VAL A 26 16.93 -30.09 -28.48
CA VAL A 26 17.13 -30.98 -27.32
C VAL A 26 18.00 -32.17 -27.73
N GLN A 27 18.98 -32.57 -26.91
CA GLN A 27 19.81 -33.74 -27.22
C GLN A 27 19.03 -35.07 -27.07
N PRO A 28 19.25 -36.07 -27.95
CA PRO A 28 18.50 -37.33 -27.98
C PRO A 28 18.39 -38.05 -26.62
N GLY A 29 19.53 -38.23 -25.93
CA GLY A 29 19.56 -38.94 -24.63
C GLY A 29 18.96 -38.17 -23.44
N ARG A 30 18.58 -36.90 -23.64
CA ARG A 30 17.86 -36.08 -22.64
C ARG A 30 16.36 -36.16 -22.84
N LEU A 31 15.91 -36.10 -24.09
CA LEU A 31 14.50 -36.26 -24.46
C LEU A 31 13.98 -37.64 -24.03
N GLY A 32 14.72 -38.70 -24.32
CA GLY A 32 14.32 -40.06 -23.93
C GLY A 32 14.20 -40.28 -22.41
N ARG A 33 15.04 -39.64 -21.59
CA ARG A 33 14.96 -39.76 -20.12
C ARG A 33 13.74 -39.06 -19.52
N VAL A 34 13.40 -37.89 -20.04
CA VAL A 34 12.21 -37.15 -19.60
C VAL A 34 10.94 -37.88 -20.04
N LEU A 35 10.90 -38.36 -21.29
CA LEU A 35 9.77 -39.14 -21.79
C LEU A 35 9.60 -40.47 -21.05
N GLY A 36 10.69 -41.19 -20.74
CA GLY A 36 10.62 -42.43 -19.98
C GLY A 36 10.05 -42.24 -18.59
N ALA A 37 10.52 -41.24 -17.84
CA ALA A 37 9.96 -40.92 -16.52
C ALA A 37 8.46 -40.56 -16.58
N LEU A 38 8.03 -39.85 -17.62
CA LEU A 38 6.63 -39.48 -17.83
C LEU A 38 5.76 -40.67 -18.20
N VAL A 39 6.23 -41.55 -19.09
CA VAL A 39 5.50 -42.76 -19.49
C VAL A 39 5.33 -43.70 -18.30
N ASP A 40 6.39 -43.88 -17.50
CA ASP A 40 6.36 -44.68 -16.27
C ASP A 40 5.39 -44.12 -15.22
N GLU A 41 5.26 -42.78 -15.13
CA GLU A 41 4.39 -42.11 -14.16
C GLU A 41 2.92 -42.05 -14.62
N LEU A 42 2.67 -41.86 -15.92
CA LEU A 42 1.32 -41.74 -16.48
C LEU A 42 0.64 -43.11 -16.69
N GLY A 43 1.41 -44.15 -17.00
CA GLY A 43 0.91 -45.49 -17.33
C GLY A 43 -0.11 -45.50 -18.48
N ASP A 44 -0.91 -46.57 -18.60
CA ASP A 44 -1.87 -46.78 -19.71
C ASP A 44 -3.08 -45.82 -19.73
N ARG A 45 -3.09 -44.78 -18.89
CA ARG A 45 -4.25 -43.91 -18.66
C ARG A 45 -4.22 -42.61 -19.48
N ALA A 46 -3.15 -42.34 -20.21
CA ALA A 46 -2.95 -41.10 -20.94
C ALA A 46 -2.24 -41.32 -22.29
N THR A 47 -2.60 -40.54 -23.31
CA THR A 47 -1.89 -40.51 -24.60
C THR A 47 -0.93 -39.33 -24.64
N LEU A 48 0.36 -39.58 -24.85
CA LEU A 48 1.39 -38.54 -24.84
C LEU A 48 1.60 -37.99 -26.25
N HIS A 49 1.30 -36.71 -26.48
CA HIS A 49 1.61 -35.99 -27.72
C HIS A 49 2.79 -35.05 -27.49
N VAL A 50 3.73 -34.92 -28.41
CA VAL A 50 4.87 -34.00 -28.28
C VAL A 50 4.82 -32.99 -29.41
N LEU A 51 4.41 -31.75 -29.11
CA LEU A 51 4.37 -30.66 -30.06
C LEU A 51 5.74 -29.96 -30.10
N HIS A 52 6.41 -29.91 -31.25
CA HIS A 52 7.76 -29.33 -31.32
C HIS A 52 7.98 -28.44 -32.53
N THR A 53 8.83 -27.42 -32.40
CA THR A 53 9.16 -26.48 -33.50
C THR A 53 10.58 -26.63 -34.05
N GLY A 54 11.23 -27.77 -33.82
CA GLY A 54 12.54 -28.08 -34.40
C GLY A 54 13.41 -29.05 -33.60
N LEU A 55 12.81 -30.14 -33.06
CA LEU A 55 13.59 -31.24 -32.49
C LEU A 55 14.46 -31.91 -33.57
N ASP A 56 15.58 -32.48 -33.15
CA ASP A 56 16.46 -33.22 -34.05
C ASP A 56 15.76 -34.49 -34.56
N PRO A 57 15.69 -34.73 -35.88
CA PRO A 57 14.97 -35.88 -36.44
C PRO A 57 15.46 -37.25 -35.94
N LEU A 58 16.78 -37.42 -35.69
CA LEU A 58 17.32 -38.66 -35.13
C LEU A 58 16.94 -38.82 -33.66
N ALA A 59 16.81 -37.72 -32.91
CA ALA A 59 16.29 -37.74 -31.55
C ALA A 59 14.81 -38.16 -31.50
N VAL A 60 14.00 -37.67 -32.45
CA VAL A 60 12.59 -38.05 -32.57
C VAL A 60 12.46 -39.52 -32.96
N GLU A 61 13.23 -39.97 -33.95
CA GLU A 61 13.21 -41.36 -34.41
C GLU A 61 13.63 -42.34 -33.30
N ALA A 62 14.70 -42.01 -32.55
CA ALA A 62 15.13 -42.80 -31.40
C ALA A 62 14.09 -42.81 -30.25
N ALA A 63 13.39 -41.70 -30.02
CA ALA A 63 12.36 -41.59 -28.99
C ALA A 63 11.08 -42.35 -29.38
N VAL A 64 10.68 -42.31 -30.65
CA VAL A 64 9.56 -43.11 -31.20
C VAL A 64 9.87 -44.60 -31.10
N TRP A 65 11.11 -45.00 -31.33
CA TRP A 65 11.54 -46.40 -31.18
C TRP A 65 11.50 -46.87 -29.72
N ALA A 66 11.89 -46.00 -28.78
CA ALA A 66 11.90 -46.31 -27.35
C ALA A 66 10.50 -46.24 -26.71
N HIS A 67 9.62 -45.39 -27.24
CA HIS A 67 8.27 -45.13 -26.71
C HIS A 67 7.26 -44.99 -27.87
N PRO A 68 6.78 -46.11 -28.45
CA PRO A 68 5.92 -46.11 -29.64
C PRO A 68 4.53 -45.50 -29.38
N ASP A 69 4.12 -45.40 -28.12
CA ASP A 69 2.83 -44.84 -27.71
C ASP A 69 2.84 -43.30 -27.61
N VAL A 70 3.98 -42.67 -27.94
CA VAL A 70 4.17 -41.22 -27.93
C VAL A 70 4.05 -40.66 -29.35
N THR A 71 3.08 -39.76 -29.55
CA THR A 71 2.83 -39.14 -30.85
C THR A 71 3.57 -37.82 -31.00
N PHE A 72 4.51 -37.72 -31.92
CA PHE A 72 5.23 -36.47 -32.20
C PHE A 72 4.50 -35.66 -33.27
N ILE A 73 4.29 -34.37 -33.01
CA ILE A 73 3.61 -33.43 -33.89
C ILE A 73 4.56 -32.26 -34.15
N SER A 74 5.05 -32.18 -35.38
CA SER A 74 5.94 -31.10 -35.80
C SER A 74 5.14 -29.86 -36.16
N ALA A 75 5.40 -28.75 -35.49
CA ALA A 75 4.83 -27.45 -35.79
C ALA A 75 5.85 -26.60 -36.58
N HIS A 76 5.43 -26.02 -37.71
CA HIS A 76 6.35 -25.31 -38.59
C HIS A 76 6.88 -24.05 -37.94
N ARG A 77 8.20 -23.99 -37.78
CA ARG A 77 8.91 -22.87 -37.14
C ARG A 77 8.57 -21.52 -37.78
N ASP A 78 8.51 -21.48 -39.10
CA ASP A 78 8.25 -20.28 -39.90
C ASP A 78 6.86 -19.67 -39.63
N HIS A 79 5.88 -20.52 -39.26
CA HIS A 79 4.53 -20.10 -38.88
C HIS A 79 4.52 -19.24 -37.59
N TYR A 80 5.49 -19.43 -36.70
CA TYR A 80 5.58 -18.66 -35.45
C TYR A 80 6.56 -17.50 -35.55
N GLU A 81 7.55 -17.59 -36.45
CA GLU A 81 8.54 -16.54 -36.68
C GLU A 81 7.96 -15.31 -37.40
N GLN A 82 6.85 -15.46 -38.12
CA GLN A 82 6.12 -14.35 -38.75
C GLN A 82 5.48 -13.37 -37.75
N PHE A 83 5.40 -13.72 -36.45
CA PHE A 83 4.78 -12.89 -35.41
C PHE A 83 5.79 -12.10 -34.55
N GLY A 84 7.06 -12.05 -34.95
CA GLY A 84 8.07 -11.10 -34.42
C GLY A 84 9.35 -11.73 -33.83
N PRO A 85 10.44 -10.95 -33.67
CA PRO A 85 11.75 -11.47 -33.25
C PRO A 85 11.90 -11.46 -31.72
N ALA A 86 11.29 -12.41 -31.02
CA ALA A 86 11.66 -12.78 -29.65
C ALA A 86 11.00 -14.11 -29.25
N GLY A 87 11.75 -15.05 -28.67
CA GLY A 87 11.27 -16.39 -28.30
C GLY A 87 10.04 -16.45 -27.39
N ARG A 88 9.65 -15.34 -26.73
CA ARG A 88 8.49 -15.25 -25.83
C ARG A 88 7.14 -15.34 -26.58
N ALA A 89 6.99 -14.60 -27.69
CA ALA A 89 5.77 -14.64 -28.52
C ALA A 89 5.57 -16.00 -29.21
N ARG A 90 6.67 -16.63 -29.62
CA ARG A 90 6.69 -17.99 -30.17
C ARG A 90 6.22 -19.04 -29.17
N SER A 91 6.58 -18.87 -27.89
CA SER A 91 6.22 -19.79 -26.81
C SER A 91 4.73 -19.70 -26.47
N GLU A 92 4.18 -18.49 -26.39
CA GLU A 92 2.76 -18.25 -26.11
C GLU A 92 1.83 -18.80 -27.20
N LEU A 93 2.20 -18.62 -28.48
CA LEU A 93 1.43 -19.16 -29.61
C LEU A 93 1.51 -20.69 -29.71
N LEU A 94 2.69 -21.27 -29.46
CA LEU A 94 2.86 -22.73 -29.44
C LEU A 94 2.07 -23.37 -28.29
N LEU A 95 2.01 -22.70 -27.13
CA LEU A 95 1.20 -23.11 -25.98
C LEU A 95 -0.31 -23.07 -26.28
N LEU A 96 -0.76 -22.09 -27.06
CA LEU A 96 -2.15 -22.00 -27.53
C LEU A 96 -2.50 -23.12 -28.52
N ASP A 97 -1.58 -23.51 -29.40
CA ASP A 97 -1.80 -24.64 -30.31
C ASP A 97 -1.78 -26.00 -29.59
N CYS A 98 -1.02 -26.13 -28.49
CA CYS A 98 -1.11 -27.32 -27.62
C CYS A 98 -2.54 -27.52 -27.07
N LEU A 99 -3.30 -26.44 -26.86
CA LEU A 99 -4.69 -26.50 -26.39
C LEU A 99 -5.70 -26.84 -27.50
N ARG A 100 -5.29 -26.80 -28.77
CA ARG A 100 -6.11 -27.20 -29.94
C ARG A 100 -5.96 -28.68 -30.28
N VAL A 101 -5.00 -29.37 -29.67
CA VAL A 101 -4.85 -30.83 -29.77
C VAL A 101 -5.98 -31.48 -28.99
N GLU A 102 -6.83 -32.24 -29.70
CA GLU A 102 -8.05 -32.85 -29.18
C GLU A 102 -7.77 -33.71 -27.93
N GLY A 103 -8.52 -33.48 -26.84
CA GLY A 103 -8.37 -34.21 -25.57
C GLY A 103 -7.43 -33.57 -24.53
N SER A 104 -6.88 -32.37 -24.79
CA SER A 104 -5.92 -31.71 -23.89
C SER A 104 -6.60 -30.81 -22.84
N GLU A 105 -6.49 -31.13 -21.55
CA GLU A 105 -7.21 -30.40 -20.48
C GLU A 105 -6.34 -29.50 -19.58
N ARG A 106 -5.02 -29.77 -19.38
CA ARG A 106 -4.14 -28.84 -18.62
C ARG A 106 -2.65 -28.81 -18.93
N VAL A 107 -2.03 -27.60 -18.84
CA VAL A 107 -0.60 -27.25 -19.10
C VAL A 107 0.25 -27.07 -17.82
N VAL A 108 1.47 -27.60 -17.80
CA VAL A 108 2.51 -27.48 -16.75
C VAL A 108 3.86 -27.14 -17.41
N VAL A 109 4.69 -26.30 -16.79
CA VAL A 109 6.00 -25.83 -17.34
C VAL A 109 7.16 -26.25 -16.43
N ALA A 110 8.23 -26.82 -16.98
CA ALA A 110 9.42 -27.30 -16.25
C ALA A 110 10.75 -26.75 -16.82
N PRO A 111 11.74 -26.41 -15.96
CA PRO A 111 13.04 -25.86 -16.36
C PRO A 111 13.98 -26.91 -16.99
N VAL A 112 14.90 -26.46 -17.87
CA VAL A 112 15.80 -27.32 -18.67
C VAL A 112 17.23 -27.47 -18.07
N ASP A 113 17.54 -26.86 -16.92
CA ASP A 113 18.92 -26.83 -16.39
C ASP A 113 19.28 -28.02 -15.46
N PRO A 114 20.49 -28.63 -15.55
CA PRO A 114 20.83 -29.95 -14.97
C PRO A 114 20.87 -30.07 -13.43
N GLY A 115 20.65 -28.99 -12.68
CA GLY A 115 20.83 -28.94 -11.22
C GLY A 115 19.56 -28.77 -10.37
N ALA A 116 18.41 -28.48 -10.97
CA ALA A 116 17.21 -28.04 -10.24
C ALA A 116 16.16 -29.13 -9.95
N VAL A 117 16.34 -30.35 -10.47
CA VAL A 117 15.51 -31.51 -10.07
C VAL A 117 16.30 -32.33 -9.06
N ARG A 118 16.21 -31.98 -7.77
CA ARG A 118 16.66 -32.86 -6.68
C ARG A 118 15.52 -33.77 -6.25
N ILE A 119 15.63 -35.05 -6.60
CA ILE A 119 14.84 -36.13 -5.98
C ILE A 119 15.40 -36.31 -4.56
N VAL A 120 14.69 -35.83 -3.54
CA VAL A 120 15.13 -35.95 -2.13
C VAL A 120 14.58 -37.26 -1.55
N ALA A 121 15.46 -38.18 -1.16
CA ALA A 121 15.10 -39.36 -0.38
C ALA A 121 14.99 -38.98 1.11
N ALA A 122 13.81 -39.17 1.72
CA ALA A 122 13.60 -38.86 3.14
C ALA A 122 14.06 -40.01 4.05
N ALA A 123 14.78 -39.67 5.12
CA ALA A 123 15.20 -40.60 6.17
C ALA A 123 14.01 -41.04 7.04
N ALA A 124 13.83 -42.36 7.18
CA ALA A 124 12.75 -42.97 7.94
C ALA A 124 12.96 -42.85 9.46
N THR A 125 11.93 -42.42 10.19
CA THR A 125 11.77 -42.69 11.62
C THR A 125 11.06 -44.04 11.80
N ALA A 126 11.61 -44.88 12.67
CA ALA A 126 11.34 -46.33 12.72
C ALA A 126 9.96 -46.72 13.32
N PRO A 127 9.32 -47.80 12.83
CA PRO A 127 8.17 -48.43 13.49
C PRO A 127 8.56 -49.58 14.43
N ARG A 128 7.71 -49.84 15.44
CA ARG A 128 7.81 -50.92 16.46
C ARG A 128 7.41 -52.30 15.87
N PRO A 129 7.99 -53.43 16.34
CA PRO A 129 7.90 -54.71 15.62
C PRO A 129 6.82 -55.68 16.15
N VAL A 130 6.36 -56.58 15.28
CA VAL A 130 5.65 -57.85 15.62
C VAL A 130 6.26 -59.00 14.78
N PRO A 131 6.43 -60.23 15.31
CA PRO A 131 7.47 -61.15 14.84
C PRO A 131 7.03 -62.27 13.88
N ALA A 132 7.91 -62.51 12.91
CA ALA A 132 8.48 -63.76 12.37
C ALA A 132 7.62 -65.00 12.06
N ALA A 133 7.80 -65.50 10.83
CA ALA A 133 7.95 -66.92 10.51
C ALA A 133 9.04 -67.13 9.42
N VAL A 134 9.72 -68.27 9.51
CA VAL A 134 11.04 -68.67 8.95
C VAL A 134 10.84 -69.97 8.11
N PRO A 135 11.84 -70.62 7.48
CA PRO A 135 12.52 -70.39 6.17
C PRO A 135 12.41 -71.57 5.16
N VAL A 136 12.78 -71.38 3.88
CA VAL A 136 13.36 -72.43 3.01
C VAL A 136 14.31 -71.81 1.95
N GLY A 137 15.54 -72.32 1.78
CA GLY A 137 16.51 -71.99 0.72
C GLY A 137 16.88 -73.22 -0.14
N PRO A 138 18.02 -73.30 -0.87
CA PRO A 138 19.02 -72.28 -1.26
C PRO A 138 19.30 -72.24 -2.80
N GLY A 139 19.92 -71.16 -3.32
CA GLY A 139 20.56 -71.22 -4.66
C GLY A 139 20.94 -69.89 -5.31
N SER A 140 22.24 -69.57 -5.26
CA SER A 140 23.00 -68.56 -6.03
C SER A 140 22.57 -67.10 -5.95
N GLY A 141 23.47 -66.28 -5.41
CA GLY A 141 23.19 -64.92 -4.99
C GLY A 141 23.47 -63.84 -6.02
N VAL A 142 22.80 -62.71 -5.79
CA VAL A 142 23.23 -61.33 -6.05
C VAL A 142 22.54 -60.49 -4.96
N ALA A 143 23.26 -59.53 -4.39
CA ALA A 143 22.79 -58.66 -3.32
C ALA A 143 21.44 -58.00 -3.66
N VAL A 144 20.43 -58.22 -2.81
CA VAL A 144 19.16 -57.49 -2.86
C VAL A 144 19.36 -56.18 -2.09
N THR A 145 19.52 -55.08 -2.82
CA THR A 145 19.14 -53.75 -2.32
C THR A 145 17.61 -53.74 -2.13
N PRO A 146 17.07 -53.16 -1.06
CA PRO A 146 15.62 -53.09 -0.88
C PRO A 146 14.99 -52.28 -2.03
N PRO A 147 13.69 -52.46 -2.35
CA PRO A 147 13.03 -51.57 -3.29
C PRO A 147 13.11 -50.15 -2.71
N VAL A 148 13.84 -49.30 -3.40
CA VAL A 148 13.83 -47.85 -3.19
C VAL A 148 12.36 -47.43 -3.29
N PRO A 149 11.81 -46.68 -2.32
CA PRO A 149 10.46 -46.13 -2.49
C PRO A 149 10.49 -45.26 -3.74
N ALA A 150 9.56 -45.52 -4.68
CA ALA A 150 9.45 -44.75 -5.90
C ALA A 150 9.39 -43.25 -5.57
N PRO A 151 10.09 -42.37 -6.32
CA PRO A 151 9.98 -40.93 -6.14
C PRO A 151 8.51 -40.54 -6.28
N ARG A 152 7.94 -39.93 -5.25
CA ARG A 152 6.60 -39.36 -5.32
C ARG A 152 6.71 -37.88 -5.63
N LEU A 153 6.13 -37.49 -6.76
CA LEU A 153 5.63 -36.14 -6.95
C LEU A 153 4.25 -36.07 -6.29
N GLU A 154 4.12 -35.37 -5.15
CA GLU A 154 2.79 -35.10 -4.60
C GLU A 154 2.14 -33.94 -5.37
N VAL A 155 1.24 -34.29 -6.30
CA VAL A 155 0.28 -33.37 -6.92
C VAL A 155 -1.12 -33.87 -6.58
N GLY A 156 -1.93 -32.99 -5.98
CA GLY A 156 -3.26 -33.32 -5.46
C GLY A 156 -4.22 -33.92 -6.50
N ALA A 157 -5.03 -34.88 -6.05
CA ALA A 157 -5.88 -35.74 -6.87
C ALA A 157 -6.97 -34.99 -7.67
N SER A 158 -6.74 -34.82 -8.98
CA SER A 158 -7.65 -35.18 -10.08
C SER A 158 -6.98 -34.84 -11.41
N SER A 159 -7.04 -35.82 -12.32
CA SER A 159 -6.21 -36.10 -13.50
C SER A 159 -6.18 -35.05 -14.63
N SER A 160 -5.25 -35.29 -15.58
CA SER A 160 -4.91 -34.55 -16.82
C SER A 160 -3.77 -33.52 -16.68
N HIS A 161 -2.57 -33.82 -17.21
CA HIS A 161 -1.38 -32.95 -17.19
C HIS A 161 -0.71 -32.90 -18.59
N VAL A 162 0.00 -31.83 -18.95
CA VAL A 162 0.78 -31.55 -20.20
C VAL A 162 2.09 -30.92 -19.73
N LEU A 163 3.27 -31.33 -20.22
CA LEU A 163 4.59 -30.87 -19.73
C LEU A 163 5.34 -30.02 -20.76
N VAL A 164 5.68 -28.78 -20.46
CA VAL A 164 6.40 -27.87 -21.38
C VAL A 164 7.85 -27.68 -20.92
N LEU A 165 8.81 -27.88 -21.82
CA LEU A 165 10.25 -27.75 -21.54
C LEU A 165 10.82 -26.49 -22.21
N ASP A 166 11.15 -25.47 -21.41
CA ASP A 166 11.92 -24.30 -21.86
C ASP A 166 12.81 -23.73 -20.74
N GLY A 167 14.05 -23.33 -21.08
CA GLY A 167 15.06 -22.80 -20.17
C GLY A 167 14.84 -21.36 -19.71
N ALA A 168 13.96 -20.59 -20.37
CA ALA A 168 13.70 -19.18 -20.04
C ALA A 168 12.49 -18.93 -19.10
N LEU A 169 11.76 -19.98 -18.74
CA LEU A 169 10.41 -19.89 -18.15
C LEU A 169 10.34 -20.12 -16.62
N ALA A 170 11.48 -20.16 -15.93
CA ALA A 170 11.58 -20.65 -14.56
C ALA A 170 11.54 -19.58 -13.44
N THR A 171 10.86 -18.44 -13.62
CA THR A 171 10.63 -17.49 -12.52
C THR A 171 9.22 -17.64 -11.94
N ARG A 172 9.07 -17.44 -10.61
CA ARG A 172 7.81 -17.60 -9.87
C ARG A 172 6.68 -16.71 -10.40
N ALA A 173 7.05 -15.51 -10.89
CA ALA A 173 6.15 -14.55 -11.52
C ALA A 173 5.65 -15.01 -12.90
N VAL A 174 6.51 -15.62 -13.72
CA VAL A 174 6.11 -16.14 -15.03
C VAL A 174 5.20 -17.36 -14.89
N ARG A 175 5.46 -18.23 -13.90
CA ARG A 175 4.53 -19.32 -13.53
C ARG A 175 3.14 -18.77 -13.17
N ARG A 176 3.09 -17.72 -12.35
CA ARG A 176 1.85 -17.04 -11.97
C ARG A 176 1.15 -16.38 -13.17
N HIS A 177 1.89 -15.76 -14.07
CA HIS A 177 1.34 -15.17 -15.31
C HIS A 177 0.78 -16.22 -16.27
N VAL A 178 1.44 -17.38 -16.39
CA VAL A 178 0.96 -18.53 -17.18
C VAL A 178 -0.29 -19.13 -16.54
N ASP A 179 -0.32 -19.32 -15.22
CA ASP A 179 -1.50 -19.78 -14.49
C ASP A 179 -2.69 -18.79 -14.67
N LEU A 180 -2.42 -17.49 -14.71
CA LEU A 180 -3.39 -16.43 -14.96
C LEU A 180 -3.91 -16.41 -16.40
N THR A 181 -3.03 -16.62 -17.38
CA THR A 181 -3.41 -16.72 -18.80
C THR A 181 -4.20 -18.02 -19.08
N LEU A 182 -3.84 -19.12 -18.40
CA LEU A 182 -4.59 -20.39 -18.42
C LEU A 182 -5.95 -20.27 -17.70
N ALA A 183 -6.04 -19.49 -16.62
CA ALA A 183 -7.31 -19.17 -15.96
C ALA A 183 -8.22 -18.30 -16.85
N ARG A 184 -7.65 -17.34 -17.58
CA ARG A 184 -8.35 -16.50 -18.59
C ARG A 184 -8.86 -17.33 -19.77
N ALA A 185 -8.05 -18.26 -20.28
CA ALA A 185 -8.44 -19.12 -21.41
C ALA A 185 -9.52 -20.16 -21.04
N ARG A 186 -9.55 -20.62 -19.77
CA ARG A 186 -10.52 -21.62 -19.30
C ARG A 186 -11.84 -21.06 -18.77
N ARG A 187 -11.84 -19.82 -18.26
CA ARG A 187 -13.00 -19.29 -17.52
C ARG A 187 -13.67 -18.21 -18.32
N ASN A 188 -14.82 -18.56 -18.90
CA ASN A 188 -15.87 -17.59 -19.18
C ASN A 188 -16.05 -16.71 -17.93
N ARG A 189 -16.12 -15.38 -18.08
CA ARG A 189 -16.29 -14.39 -17.01
C ARG A 189 -17.36 -14.81 -15.96
N LYS A 190 -18.35 -15.58 -16.43
CA LYS A 190 -19.43 -16.24 -15.67
C LYS A 190 -18.96 -17.25 -14.61
N THR A 191 -17.94 -18.06 -14.88
CA THR A 191 -17.47 -19.12 -13.96
C THR A 191 -16.64 -18.56 -12.80
N LEU A 192 -15.91 -17.46 -13.01
CA LEU A 192 -15.17 -16.80 -11.94
C LEU A 192 -16.09 -15.95 -11.05
N SER A 193 -17.15 -15.35 -11.63
CA SER A 193 -18.29 -14.80 -10.88
C SER A 193 -18.90 -15.85 -9.95
N LEU A 194 -19.27 -17.02 -10.48
CA LEU A 194 -19.87 -18.12 -9.71
C LEU A 194 -18.95 -18.68 -8.61
N ALA A 195 -17.63 -18.77 -8.87
CA ALA A 195 -16.67 -19.24 -7.87
C ALA A 195 -16.42 -18.22 -6.74
N LEU A 196 -16.44 -16.92 -7.08
CA LEU A 196 -16.35 -15.84 -6.11
C LEU A 196 -17.66 -15.69 -5.32
N GLU A 197 -18.81 -15.84 -5.98
CA GLU A 197 -20.14 -15.93 -5.36
C GLU A 197 -20.21 -17.08 -4.35
N ALA A 198 -19.65 -18.26 -4.68
CA ALA A 198 -19.57 -19.41 -3.78
C ALA A 198 -18.58 -19.22 -2.62
N ALA A 199 -17.43 -18.58 -2.85
CA ALA A 199 -16.45 -18.26 -1.81
C ALA A 199 -16.96 -17.16 -0.85
N VAL A 200 -17.72 -16.19 -1.35
CA VAL A 200 -18.39 -15.14 -0.55
C VAL A 200 -19.59 -15.71 0.23
N ALA A 201 -20.34 -16.66 -0.35
CA ALA A 201 -21.48 -17.30 0.31
C ALA A 201 -21.09 -18.22 1.47
N THR A 202 -19.84 -18.68 1.54
CA THR A 202 -19.36 -19.63 2.55
C THR A 202 -18.68 -19.00 3.76
N GLY A 203 -18.61 -17.67 3.84
CA GLY A 203 -18.37 -16.91 5.08
C GLY A 203 -17.04 -17.20 5.78
N LEU A 204 -16.00 -16.41 5.49
CA LEU A 204 -14.87 -16.27 6.39
C LEU A 204 -15.29 -15.44 7.63
N GLY A 205 -15.70 -16.14 8.70
CA GLY A 205 -15.38 -15.78 10.08
C GLY A 205 -16.27 -14.76 10.84
N THR A 206 -17.47 -15.21 11.24
CA THR A 206 -18.19 -14.94 12.51
C THR A 206 -18.23 -13.52 13.12
N VAL A 207 -19.42 -12.89 13.10
CA VAL A 207 -20.05 -12.29 14.29
C VAL A 207 -21.54 -12.68 14.30
N ALA A 208 -22.04 -12.98 15.50
CA ALA A 208 -23.26 -13.72 15.82
C ALA A 208 -24.55 -13.25 15.12
N ALA A 209 -25.31 -14.24 14.62
CA ALA A 209 -26.69 -14.06 14.20
C ALA A 209 -27.57 -13.68 15.40
N VAL A 210 -28.18 -12.49 15.36
CA VAL A 210 -29.32 -12.15 16.20
C VAL A 210 -30.54 -12.87 15.59
N PRO A 211 -31.30 -13.68 16.35
CA PRO A 211 -32.48 -14.34 15.81
C PRO A 211 -33.61 -13.33 15.63
N PHE A 212 -34.14 -13.24 14.41
CA PHE A 212 -35.42 -12.59 14.15
C PHE A 212 -36.55 -13.34 14.88
N PRO A 213 -37.53 -12.65 15.48
CA PRO A 213 -38.67 -13.28 16.14
C PRO A 213 -39.60 -13.95 15.12
N PRO A 214 -40.42 -14.94 15.51
CA PRO A 214 -41.26 -15.68 14.59
C PRO A 214 -42.41 -14.80 14.06
N ALA A 215 -42.75 -15.03 12.79
CA ALA A 215 -43.78 -14.28 12.06
C ALA A 215 -45.17 -14.40 12.71
N PRO A 216 -45.98 -13.31 12.73
CA PRO A 216 -47.39 -13.42 13.09
C PRO A 216 -48.21 -14.00 11.91
N GLU A 217 -49.25 -14.75 12.27
CA GLU A 217 -50.18 -15.41 11.35
C GLU A 217 -50.98 -14.41 10.49
N SER A 218 -51.33 -14.89 9.30
CA SER A 218 -52.00 -14.22 8.19
C SER A 218 -53.35 -13.55 8.53
N GLY A 219 -53.51 -12.29 8.08
CA GLY A 219 -54.78 -11.57 7.91
C GLY A 219 -54.81 -10.81 6.57
N PRO A 220 -55.99 -10.48 6.02
CA PRO A 220 -56.15 -10.25 4.59
C PRO A 220 -55.79 -8.84 4.11
N GLU A 221 -55.39 -8.82 2.84
CA GLU A 221 -55.26 -7.75 1.83
C GLU A 221 -55.84 -6.37 2.19
N ASP A 222 -54.95 -5.37 2.26
CA ASP A 222 -55.06 -4.06 1.60
C ASP A 222 -53.86 -3.19 2.04
N GLY A 223 -53.06 -2.72 1.10
CA GLY A 223 -51.97 -1.77 1.37
C GLY A 223 -50.95 -1.72 0.25
N ASP A 224 -50.86 -0.57 -0.40
CA ASP A 224 -49.97 -0.21 -1.51
C ASP A 224 -48.65 -0.99 -1.52
N GLU A 225 -48.34 -1.61 -2.68
CA GLU A 225 -47.00 -2.06 -3.01
C GLU A 225 -46.05 -0.86 -2.87
N ILE A 226 -45.30 -0.82 -1.77
CA ILE A 226 -44.09 -0.01 -1.70
C ILE A 226 -43.12 -0.68 -2.67
N GLU A 227 -43.08 -0.20 -3.92
CA GLU A 227 -41.98 -0.46 -4.84
C GLU A 227 -40.69 -0.01 -4.15
N VAL A 228 -39.95 -0.97 -3.58
CA VAL A 228 -38.54 -0.76 -3.23
C VAL A 228 -37.78 -0.83 -4.55
N PRO A 229 -37.15 0.26 -5.03
CA PRO A 229 -36.45 0.22 -6.31
C PRO A 229 -35.38 -0.87 -6.28
N GLU A 230 -35.34 -1.75 -7.28
CA GLU A 230 -34.21 -2.64 -7.49
C GLU A 230 -32.95 -1.76 -7.71
N SER A 231 -32.05 -1.73 -6.72
CA SER A 231 -30.82 -0.94 -6.80
C SER A 231 -29.97 -1.40 -7.97
N THR A 232 -29.58 -0.49 -8.86
CA THR A 232 -28.69 -0.84 -9.97
C THR A 232 -27.26 -1.06 -9.48
N VAL A 233 -26.41 -1.72 -10.29
CA VAL A 233 -24.96 -1.84 -10.01
C VAL A 233 -24.31 -0.46 -9.85
N GLY A 234 -24.82 0.55 -10.57
CA GLY A 234 -24.34 1.94 -10.47
C GLY A 234 -24.65 2.55 -9.10
N ASP A 235 -25.87 2.38 -8.60
CA ASP A 235 -26.32 2.91 -7.30
C ASP A 235 -25.55 2.28 -6.15
N LEU A 236 -25.34 0.95 -6.21
CA LEU A 236 -24.55 0.23 -5.21
C LEU A 236 -23.08 0.67 -5.23
N LEU A 237 -22.50 0.89 -6.41
CA LEU A 237 -21.13 1.40 -6.51
C LEU A 237 -21.00 2.81 -5.93
N ALA A 238 -21.95 3.71 -6.22
CA ALA A 238 -21.97 5.06 -5.66
C ALA A 238 -22.09 5.03 -4.13
N THR A 239 -23.02 4.24 -3.62
CA THR A 239 -23.21 4.03 -2.17
C THR A 239 -21.93 3.49 -1.51
N ALA A 240 -21.26 2.52 -2.14
CA ALA A 240 -19.99 1.99 -1.63
C ALA A 240 -18.86 3.02 -1.66
N GLU A 241 -18.82 3.90 -2.67
CA GLU A 241 -17.84 4.99 -2.76
C GLU A 241 -18.07 6.04 -1.66
N GLU A 242 -19.32 6.34 -1.32
CA GLU A 242 -19.69 7.20 -0.18
C GLU A 242 -19.27 6.58 1.16
N LEU A 243 -19.63 5.31 1.40
CA LEU A 243 -19.23 4.58 2.61
C LEU A 243 -17.70 4.50 2.74
N TYR A 244 -16.99 4.29 1.63
CA TYR A 244 -15.53 4.30 1.61
C TYR A 244 -14.97 5.68 1.98
N ALA A 245 -15.56 6.76 1.46
CA ALA A 245 -15.16 8.14 1.76
C ALA A 245 -15.39 8.51 3.23
N ASP A 246 -16.39 7.90 3.87
CA ASP A 246 -16.68 8.02 5.30
C ASP A 246 -15.88 7.05 6.18
N ALA A 247 -15.00 6.24 5.58
CA ALA A 247 -14.19 5.21 6.23
C ALA A 247 -15.00 4.07 6.88
N ASP A 248 -16.22 3.83 6.39
CA ASP A 248 -16.98 2.61 6.66
C ASP A 248 -16.63 1.53 5.63
N TYR A 249 -15.44 0.93 5.80
CA TYR A 249 -14.95 -0.11 4.91
C TYR A 249 -15.76 -1.41 4.99
N ALA A 250 -16.34 -1.71 6.14
CA ALA A 250 -17.18 -2.89 6.32
C ALA A 250 -18.49 -2.72 5.54
N GLY A 251 -19.18 -1.60 5.71
CA GLY A 251 -20.38 -1.26 4.94
C GLY A 251 -20.11 -1.21 3.43
N ALA A 252 -19.02 -0.54 3.02
CA ALA A 252 -18.62 -0.50 1.61
C ALA A 252 -18.38 -1.90 1.04
N ARG A 253 -17.76 -2.81 1.81
CA ARG A 253 -17.57 -4.22 1.41
C ARG A 253 -18.91 -4.91 1.19
N GLU A 254 -19.83 -4.79 2.13
CA GLU A 254 -21.14 -5.45 2.05
C GLU A 254 -21.93 -4.99 0.82
N VAL A 255 -21.97 -3.67 0.56
CA VAL A 255 -22.63 -3.10 -0.61
C VAL A 255 -21.99 -3.57 -1.92
N LEU A 256 -20.65 -3.63 -2.00
CA LEU A 256 -19.97 -4.15 -3.19
C LEU A 256 -20.24 -5.64 -3.40
N LEU A 257 -20.36 -6.43 -2.33
CA LEU A 257 -20.74 -7.84 -2.44
C LEU A 257 -22.19 -8.02 -2.91
N GLN A 258 -23.10 -7.09 -2.59
CA GLN A 258 -24.44 -7.07 -3.19
C GLN A 258 -24.36 -6.80 -4.69
N ALA A 259 -23.52 -5.84 -5.12
CA ALA A 259 -23.33 -5.55 -6.54
C ALA A 259 -22.80 -6.78 -7.30
N VAL A 260 -21.86 -7.54 -6.71
CA VAL A 260 -21.33 -8.77 -7.32
C VAL A 260 -22.41 -9.85 -7.51
N ARG A 261 -23.43 -9.90 -6.64
CA ARG A 261 -24.54 -10.89 -6.74
C ARG A 261 -25.55 -10.56 -7.83
N LEU A 262 -25.55 -9.32 -8.35
CA LEU A 262 -26.42 -8.94 -9.46
C LEU A 262 -25.91 -9.53 -10.79
N PRO A 263 -26.80 -9.88 -11.73
CA PRO A 263 -26.40 -10.30 -13.07
C PRO A 263 -25.48 -9.26 -13.72
N HIS A 264 -24.31 -9.70 -14.19
CA HIS A 264 -23.27 -8.83 -14.79
C HIS A 264 -22.71 -7.74 -13.85
N GLY A 265 -22.94 -7.84 -12.54
CA GLY A 265 -22.54 -6.81 -11.58
C GLY A 265 -21.05 -6.73 -11.27
N LEU A 266 -20.30 -7.81 -11.53
CA LEU A 266 -18.83 -7.83 -11.43
C LEU A 266 -18.15 -7.12 -12.62
N THR A 267 -18.25 -5.80 -12.62
CA THR A 267 -17.55 -4.92 -13.58
C THR A 267 -16.13 -4.59 -13.11
N ASP A 268 -15.29 -4.06 -14.00
CA ASP A 268 -13.93 -3.62 -13.64
C ASP A 268 -13.95 -2.53 -12.53
N ARG A 269 -14.95 -1.63 -12.55
CA ARG A 269 -15.11 -0.61 -11.51
C ARG A 269 -15.43 -1.23 -10.15
N VAL A 270 -16.34 -2.21 -10.12
CA VAL A 270 -16.70 -2.93 -8.89
C VAL A 270 -15.53 -3.76 -8.38
N ALA A 271 -14.80 -4.45 -9.25
CA ALA A 271 -13.60 -5.20 -8.87
C ALA A 271 -12.50 -4.29 -8.28
N LEU A 272 -12.23 -3.15 -8.92
CA LEU A 272 -11.26 -2.16 -8.42
C LEU A 272 -11.73 -1.53 -7.09
N ALA A 273 -13.02 -1.27 -6.90
CA ALA A 273 -13.56 -0.77 -5.64
C ALA A 273 -13.46 -1.83 -4.52
N LEU A 274 -13.83 -3.08 -4.82
CA LEU A 274 -13.79 -4.19 -3.87
C LEU A 274 -12.36 -4.50 -3.43
N SER A 275 -11.40 -4.49 -4.36
CA SER A 275 -9.98 -4.68 -4.01
C SER A 275 -9.46 -3.57 -3.08
N ARG A 276 -9.84 -2.31 -3.33
CA ARG A 276 -9.49 -1.18 -2.45
C ARG A 276 -10.03 -1.35 -1.04
N VAL A 277 -11.28 -1.78 -0.91
CA VAL A 277 -11.91 -2.07 0.40
C VAL A 277 -11.23 -3.25 1.10
N LEU A 278 -10.97 -4.35 0.39
CA LEU A 278 -10.29 -5.52 0.94
C LEU A 278 -8.88 -5.18 1.44
N ARG A 279 -8.14 -4.36 0.67
CA ARG A 279 -6.84 -3.81 1.08
C ARG A 279 -6.96 -2.93 2.33
N ALA A 280 -7.99 -2.09 2.41
CA ALA A 280 -8.28 -1.25 3.58
C ALA A 280 -8.60 -2.08 4.84
N THR A 281 -9.01 -3.34 4.68
CA THR A 281 -9.23 -4.30 5.78
C THR A 281 -8.12 -5.33 5.92
N SER A 282 -6.95 -5.12 5.30
CA SER A 282 -5.80 -6.04 5.28
C SER A 282 -6.05 -7.43 4.68
N ASP A 283 -7.13 -7.63 3.92
CA ASP A 283 -7.41 -8.88 3.18
C ASP A 283 -6.70 -8.85 1.81
N TYR A 284 -5.36 -8.86 1.88
CA TYR A 284 -4.50 -8.67 0.71
C TYR A 284 -4.59 -9.82 -0.30
N VAL A 285 -4.84 -11.05 0.17
CA VAL A 285 -4.95 -12.23 -0.70
C VAL A 285 -6.19 -12.12 -1.57
N THR A 286 -7.36 -11.89 -0.95
CA THR A 286 -8.62 -11.73 -1.69
C THR A 286 -8.58 -10.46 -2.55
N ALA A 287 -7.97 -9.38 -2.07
CA ALA A 287 -7.79 -8.16 -2.85
C ALA A 287 -7.05 -8.43 -4.17
N ARG A 288 -5.98 -9.24 -4.16
CA ARG A 288 -5.25 -9.65 -5.35
C ARG A 288 -6.08 -10.53 -6.28
N ASP A 289 -6.80 -11.50 -5.74
CA ASP A 289 -7.65 -12.41 -6.52
C ASP A 289 -8.74 -11.65 -7.28
N VAL A 290 -9.33 -10.62 -6.65
CA VAL A 290 -10.33 -9.75 -7.28
C VAL A 290 -9.71 -8.89 -8.39
N LEU A 291 -8.46 -8.42 -8.26
CA LEU A 291 -7.81 -7.61 -9.30
C LEU A 291 -7.58 -8.37 -10.60
N LEU A 292 -7.48 -9.71 -10.55
CA LEU A 292 -7.37 -10.56 -11.74
C LEU A 292 -8.55 -10.40 -12.70
N LEU A 293 -9.69 -9.93 -12.19
CA LEU A 293 -10.93 -9.71 -12.94
C LEU A 293 -11.01 -8.34 -13.63
N ALA A 294 -10.22 -7.35 -13.20
CA ALA A 294 -10.28 -5.97 -13.66
C ALA A 294 -9.37 -5.71 -14.87
N HIS A 295 -9.64 -6.37 -16.00
CA HIS A 295 -8.80 -6.36 -17.21
C HIS A 295 -9.61 -6.14 -18.51
N GLY A 296 -10.74 -5.44 -18.44
CA GLY A 296 -11.61 -5.20 -19.60
C GLY A 296 -10.98 -4.29 -20.66
N ASP A 297 -10.06 -3.40 -20.26
CA ASP A 297 -9.26 -2.56 -21.16
C ASP A 297 -7.85 -2.28 -20.59
N SER A 298 -7.03 -1.51 -21.34
CA SER A 298 -5.66 -1.15 -20.93
C SER A 298 -5.61 -0.23 -19.70
N MET A 299 -6.61 0.63 -19.51
CA MET A 299 -6.68 1.54 -18.36
C MET A 299 -7.06 0.79 -17.08
N ALA A 300 -8.05 -0.10 -17.15
CA ALA A 300 -8.45 -0.99 -16.07
C ALA A 300 -7.30 -1.92 -15.69
N THR A 301 -6.63 -2.52 -16.68
CA THR A 301 -5.43 -3.34 -16.49
C THR A 301 -4.32 -2.56 -15.77
N SER A 302 -4.01 -1.33 -16.23
CA SER A 302 -3.00 -0.49 -15.59
C SER A 302 -3.36 -0.18 -14.13
N ARG A 303 -4.63 0.16 -13.86
CA ARG A 303 -5.11 0.44 -12.49
C ARG A 303 -5.02 -0.80 -11.61
N ALA A 304 -5.40 -1.97 -12.12
CA ALA A 304 -5.38 -3.20 -11.37
C ALA A 304 -3.96 -3.61 -10.98
N LEU A 305 -3.03 -3.54 -11.95
CA LEU A 305 -1.60 -3.81 -11.72
C LEU A 305 -0.97 -2.80 -10.74
N ALA A 306 -1.38 -1.53 -10.80
CA ALA A 306 -0.91 -0.52 -9.85
C ALA A 306 -1.39 -0.78 -8.42
N GLU A 307 -2.65 -1.22 -8.24
CA GLU A 307 -3.15 -1.64 -6.91
C GLU A 307 -2.45 -2.91 -6.43
N GLU A 308 -2.15 -3.88 -7.31
CA GLU A 308 -1.40 -5.08 -6.93
C GLU A 308 0.04 -4.74 -6.53
N ALA A 309 0.68 -3.79 -7.23
CA ALA A 309 2.00 -3.27 -6.88
C ALA A 309 2.00 -2.62 -5.50
N GLU A 310 0.99 -1.79 -5.18
CA GLU A 310 0.85 -1.20 -3.85
C GLU A 310 0.67 -2.27 -2.76
N ILE A 311 -0.12 -3.32 -3.00
CA ILE A 311 -0.25 -4.45 -2.05
C ILE A 311 1.10 -5.15 -1.85
N ALA A 312 1.85 -5.40 -2.92
CA ALA A 312 3.19 -5.99 -2.84
C ALA A 312 4.15 -5.11 -2.03
N TRP A 313 4.15 -3.79 -2.26
CA TRP A 313 4.95 -2.84 -1.49
C TRP A 313 4.55 -2.79 -0.01
N ILE A 314 3.26 -2.79 0.31
CA ILE A 314 2.75 -2.84 1.69
C ILE A 314 3.27 -4.10 2.42
N GLN A 315 3.38 -5.22 1.71
CA GLN A 315 3.89 -6.50 2.21
C GLN A 315 5.41 -6.68 2.03
N HIS A 316 6.11 -5.61 1.65
CA HIS A 316 7.57 -5.58 1.45
C HIS A 316 8.12 -6.48 0.33
N ASP A 317 7.26 -6.92 -0.57
CA ASP A 317 7.67 -7.58 -1.82
C ASP A 317 8.03 -6.52 -2.85
N HIS A 318 9.19 -5.91 -2.66
CA HIS A 318 9.69 -4.82 -3.50
C HIS A 318 9.98 -5.26 -4.94
N GLU A 319 10.44 -6.49 -5.15
CA GLU A 319 10.68 -7.03 -6.50
C GLU A 319 9.36 -7.15 -7.27
N ALA A 320 8.35 -7.80 -6.68
CA ALA A 320 7.04 -7.92 -7.33
C ALA A 320 6.38 -6.55 -7.52
N SER A 321 6.50 -5.65 -6.54
CA SER A 321 5.98 -4.28 -6.65
C SER A 321 6.59 -3.54 -7.85
N ALA A 322 7.91 -3.60 -8.02
CA ALA A 322 8.59 -2.93 -9.13
C ALA A 322 8.17 -3.52 -10.48
N GLU A 323 8.08 -4.85 -10.58
CA GLU A 323 7.65 -5.53 -11.80
C GLU A 323 6.21 -5.15 -12.18
N LEU A 324 5.26 -5.27 -11.24
CA LEU A 324 3.85 -4.95 -11.45
C LEU A 324 3.65 -3.48 -11.83
N ALA A 325 4.32 -2.57 -11.13
CA ALA A 325 4.28 -1.14 -11.44
C ALA A 325 4.82 -0.83 -12.84
N THR A 326 5.89 -1.51 -13.27
CA THR A 326 6.43 -1.38 -14.62
C THR A 326 5.42 -1.83 -15.68
N TYR A 327 4.73 -2.96 -15.47
CA TYR A 327 3.66 -3.39 -16.38
C TYR A 327 2.47 -2.43 -16.37
N ALA A 328 2.10 -1.89 -15.22
CA ALA A 328 1.04 -0.88 -15.11
C ALA A 328 1.37 0.37 -15.93
N LEU A 329 2.62 0.86 -15.88
CA LEU A 329 3.08 2.00 -16.67
C LEU A 329 3.14 1.69 -18.17
N ARG A 330 3.52 0.47 -18.56
CA ARG A 330 3.46 0.05 -19.98
C ARG A 330 2.03 0.08 -20.52
N ALA A 331 1.04 -0.25 -19.70
CA ALA A 331 -0.37 -0.17 -20.08
C ALA A 331 -0.92 1.28 -20.05
N ASN A 332 -0.40 2.14 -19.17
CA ASN A 332 -0.72 3.56 -19.12
C ASN A 332 0.43 4.36 -18.49
N LEU A 333 1.19 5.09 -19.32
CA LEU A 333 2.33 5.89 -18.87
C LEU A 333 1.95 7.04 -17.93
N SER A 334 0.68 7.48 -17.94
CA SER A 334 0.19 8.56 -17.07
C SER A 334 -0.27 8.08 -15.68
N ASN A 335 -0.17 6.78 -15.39
CA ASN A 335 -0.61 6.22 -14.12
C ASN A 335 0.35 6.59 -12.98
N ARG A 336 0.08 7.74 -12.33
CA ARG A 336 0.90 8.23 -11.20
C ARG A 336 0.99 7.24 -10.04
N ARG A 337 -0.03 6.41 -9.78
CA ARG A 337 0.02 5.41 -8.70
C ARG A 337 1.07 4.34 -8.99
N ALA A 338 1.13 3.88 -10.24
CA ALA A 338 2.17 2.95 -10.68
C ALA A 338 3.56 3.60 -10.61
N GLU A 339 3.67 4.87 -11.01
CA GLU A 339 4.92 5.64 -10.91
C GLU A 339 5.43 5.68 -9.46
N VAL A 340 4.57 6.05 -8.50
CA VAL A 340 4.88 6.10 -7.07
C VAL A 340 5.25 4.71 -6.52
N ALA A 341 4.49 3.67 -6.86
CA ALA A 341 4.76 2.30 -6.44
C ALA A 341 6.12 1.81 -6.95
N LEU A 342 6.48 2.12 -8.20
CA LEU A 342 7.78 1.78 -8.77
C LEU A 342 8.93 2.46 -8.01
N ARG A 343 8.81 3.77 -7.71
CA ARG A 343 9.82 4.50 -6.94
C ARG A 343 10.04 3.92 -5.56
N ARG A 344 8.94 3.69 -4.84
CA ARG A 344 8.94 3.08 -3.51
C ARG A 344 9.59 1.70 -3.49
N ALA A 345 9.36 0.91 -4.53
CA ALA A 345 9.92 -0.42 -4.68
C ALA A 345 11.42 -0.42 -5.01
N GLN A 346 11.89 0.51 -5.85
CA GLN A 346 13.29 0.61 -6.24
C GLN A 346 14.20 1.18 -5.14
N ARG A 347 13.63 1.92 -4.18
CA ARG A 347 14.36 2.52 -3.05
C ARG A 347 13.64 2.19 -1.73
N PRO A 348 13.69 0.93 -1.30
CA PRO A 348 13.09 0.53 -0.03
C PRO A 348 13.73 1.31 1.13
N LEU A 349 12.88 1.88 2.00
CA LEU A 349 13.33 2.69 3.13
C LEU A 349 13.98 1.84 4.21
N THR A 350 13.35 0.71 4.54
CA THR A 350 13.79 -0.22 5.58
C THR A 350 14.29 -1.49 4.92
N THR A 351 15.61 -1.65 4.84
CA THR A 351 16.26 -2.90 4.39
C THR A 351 16.84 -3.65 5.59
N ALA A 352 17.14 -4.94 5.44
CA ALA A 352 17.78 -5.73 6.50
C ALA A 352 19.13 -5.14 6.95
N GLU A 353 19.82 -4.45 6.04
CA GLU A 353 21.11 -3.77 6.28
C GLU A 353 20.95 -2.31 6.75
N ALA A 354 19.71 -1.82 6.90
CA ALA A 354 19.45 -0.40 7.20
C ALA A 354 19.69 0.00 8.66
N VAL A 355 19.98 -0.95 9.56
CA VAL A 355 20.27 -0.63 10.97
C VAL A 355 21.62 0.08 11.03
N PRO A 356 21.68 1.35 11.45
CA PRO A 356 22.94 2.08 11.51
C PRO A 356 23.93 1.42 12.47
N GLU A 357 25.21 1.41 12.12
CA GLU A 357 26.26 0.99 13.04
C GLU A 357 26.28 1.89 14.28
N ARG A 358 26.42 1.28 15.45
CA ARG A 358 26.55 2.01 16.71
C ARG A 358 27.90 2.72 16.74
N THR A 359 27.88 4.04 16.76
CA THR A 359 29.08 4.89 16.82
C THR A 359 29.22 5.52 18.21
N GLY A 360 30.08 4.93 19.04
CA GLY A 360 30.32 5.41 20.40
C GLY A 360 29.08 5.28 21.30
N ALA A 361 28.70 6.37 21.98
CA ALA A 361 27.60 6.41 22.95
C ALA A 361 26.26 6.90 22.36
N ALA A 362 26.20 7.20 21.07
CA ALA A 362 24.97 7.67 20.42
C ALA A 362 23.95 6.52 20.28
N PRO A 363 22.68 6.71 20.68
CA PRO A 363 21.67 5.68 20.53
C PRO A 363 21.27 5.52 19.05
N VAL A 364 20.90 4.31 18.66
CA VAL A 364 20.23 4.04 17.39
C VAL A 364 18.74 3.95 17.66
N LEU A 365 17.92 4.76 16.98
CA LEU A 365 16.48 4.80 17.17
C LEU A 365 15.75 4.41 15.89
N SER A 366 14.69 3.63 16.05
CA SER A 366 13.72 3.40 14.98
C SER A 366 12.77 4.59 14.89
N HIS A 367 12.58 5.16 13.71
CA HIS A 367 11.61 6.23 13.48
C HIS A 367 10.50 5.76 12.56
N VAL A 368 9.36 5.44 13.18
CA VAL A 368 8.11 5.08 12.53
C VAL A 368 7.38 6.38 12.15
N ALA A 369 7.35 6.68 10.86
CA ALA A 369 6.76 7.91 10.35
C ALA A 369 6.16 7.74 8.96
N PHE A 370 5.36 8.72 8.53
CA PHE A 370 4.96 8.83 7.13
C PHE A 370 6.08 9.47 6.31
N TYR A 371 6.87 8.63 5.63
CA TYR A 371 7.89 9.09 4.70
C TYR A 371 7.26 9.29 3.33
N VAL A 372 6.82 10.51 3.08
CA VAL A 372 6.12 10.84 1.85
C VAL A 372 7.04 10.70 0.63
N SER A 373 6.48 10.26 -0.49
CA SER A 373 7.18 10.25 -1.78
C SER A 373 7.40 11.68 -2.30
N ASP A 374 8.27 11.82 -3.29
CA ASP A 374 8.50 13.08 -4.00
C ASP A 374 7.19 13.76 -4.44
N ARG A 375 7.19 15.11 -4.41
CA ARG A 375 5.99 15.94 -4.68
C ARG A 375 4.83 15.73 -3.70
N GLY A 376 5.11 15.10 -2.57
CA GLY A 376 4.20 14.97 -1.45
C GLY A 376 3.88 16.30 -0.77
N ASN A 377 3.02 16.24 0.25
CA ASN A 377 2.68 17.41 1.02
C ASN A 377 3.93 17.97 1.71
N PHE A 378 4.28 19.24 1.46
CA PHE A 378 5.48 19.84 2.05
C PHE A 378 5.52 19.73 3.59
N GLY A 379 4.37 19.77 4.26
CA GLY A 379 4.30 19.59 5.71
C GLY A 379 4.65 18.17 6.15
N ASP A 380 4.22 17.15 5.39
CA ASP A 380 4.55 15.75 5.66
C ASP A 380 6.00 15.42 5.26
N VAL A 381 6.61 16.20 4.36
CA VAL A 381 8.06 16.15 4.10
C VAL A 381 8.83 16.67 5.31
N VAL A 382 8.49 17.85 5.83
CA VAL A 382 9.21 18.54 6.93
C VAL A 382 9.11 17.79 8.26
N LEU A 383 7.95 17.21 8.55
CA LEU A 383 7.63 16.65 9.86
C LEU A 383 8.62 15.57 10.36
N PRO A 384 8.98 14.54 9.56
CA PRO A 384 9.96 13.57 10.00
C PRO A 384 11.34 14.17 10.33
N HIS A 385 11.77 15.22 9.61
CA HIS A 385 13.02 15.94 9.92
C HIS A 385 12.91 16.64 11.27
N ALA A 386 11.84 17.43 11.46
CA ALA A 386 11.63 18.20 12.67
C ALA A 386 11.54 17.32 13.93
N VAL A 387 10.92 16.13 13.83
CA VAL A 387 10.89 15.15 14.93
C VAL A 387 12.29 14.65 15.27
N ARG A 388 13.08 14.25 14.27
CA ARG A 388 14.45 13.78 14.50
C ARG A 388 15.32 14.86 15.12
N GLU A 389 15.19 16.10 14.67
CA GLU A 389 15.92 17.25 15.19
C GLU A 389 15.52 17.62 16.61
N ALA A 390 14.23 17.60 16.94
CA ALA A 390 13.77 17.79 18.31
C ALA A 390 14.31 16.71 19.24
N VAL A 391 14.31 15.44 18.82
CA VAL A 391 14.93 14.34 19.59
C VAL A 391 16.45 14.53 19.70
N GLY A 392 17.13 14.92 18.62
CA GLY A 392 18.56 15.24 18.62
C GLY A 392 18.94 16.48 19.44
N SER A 393 17.97 17.34 19.77
CA SER A 393 18.20 18.49 20.65
C SER A 393 18.36 18.09 22.12
N VAL A 394 17.96 16.87 22.50
CA VAL A 394 18.09 16.33 23.86
C VAL A 394 18.96 15.06 23.95
N LEU A 395 19.12 14.33 22.83
CA LEU A 395 19.94 13.12 22.75
C LEU A 395 21.22 13.35 21.93
N PRO A 396 22.33 12.66 22.25
CA PRO A 396 23.59 12.82 21.55
C PRO A 396 23.55 12.15 20.16
N GLY A 397 23.13 12.90 19.15
CA GLY A 397 23.28 12.54 17.72
C GLY A 397 22.77 11.13 17.35
N PRO A 398 21.48 10.83 17.54
CA PRO A 398 20.94 9.49 17.32
C PRO A 398 21.11 9.02 15.87
N GLY A 399 21.49 7.75 15.69
CA GLY A 399 21.36 7.03 14.43
C GLY A 399 19.88 6.68 14.18
N TRP A 400 19.45 6.60 12.92
CA TRP A 400 18.04 6.40 12.59
C TRP A 400 17.78 5.21 11.67
N LEU A 401 16.97 4.26 12.13
CA LEU A 401 16.32 3.25 11.28
C LEU A 401 14.94 3.77 10.85
N PRO A 402 14.71 4.15 9.59
CA PRO A 402 13.38 4.57 9.13
C PRO A 402 12.42 3.37 9.06
N VAL A 403 11.16 3.54 9.45
CA VAL A 403 10.08 2.55 9.29
C VAL A 403 8.84 3.25 8.73
N HIS A 404 8.38 2.85 7.56
CA HIS A 404 7.24 3.50 6.90
C HIS A 404 5.91 3.03 7.50
N VAL A 405 5.10 3.97 8.04
CA VAL A 405 3.82 3.64 8.72
C VAL A 405 2.84 2.83 7.87
N HIS A 406 2.76 3.06 6.56
CA HIS A 406 1.79 2.39 5.67
C HIS A 406 2.15 0.94 5.30
N GLN A 407 3.38 0.49 5.52
CA GLN A 407 3.75 -0.91 5.27
C GLN A 407 3.44 -1.75 6.50
N VAL A 408 3.16 -3.04 6.31
CA VAL A 408 2.85 -3.96 7.43
C VAL A 408 4.05 -4.01 8.38
N PHE A 409 3.84 -3.73 9.66
CA PHE A 409 4.87 -3.96 10.68
C PHE A 409 4.91 -5.45 11.02
N ASP A 410 5.55 -6.22 10.15
CA ASP A 410 5.67 -7.68 10.27
C ASP A 410 6.78 -8.08 11.26
N ARG A 411 7.03 -9.39 11.35
CA ARG A 411 8.01 -9.96 12.26
C ARG A 411 9.45 -9.55 11.94
N GLU A 412 9.81 -9.40 10.67
CA GLU A 412 11.16 -8.95 10.29
C GLU A 412 11.38 -7.49 10.73
N ARG A 413 10.37 -6.63 10.59
CA ARG A 413 10.46 -5.23 11.04
C ARG A 413 10.49 -5.15 12.56
N LEU A 414 9.75 -6.00 13.27
CA LEU A 414 9.83 -6.11 14.72
C LEU A 414 11.24 -6.49 15.17
N GLU A 415 11.87 -7.49 14.53
CA GLU A 415 13.24 -7.92 14.84
C GLU A 415 14.25 -6.79 14.62
N LEU A 416 14.13 -6.04 13.51
CA LEU A 416 14.98 -4.86 13.24
C LEU A 416 14.79 -3.75 14.29
N VAL A 417 13.53 -3.47 14.66
CA VAL A 417 13.22 -2.43 15.65
C VAL A 417 13.74 -2.82 17.04
N ASN A 418 13.57 -4.08 17.46
CA ASN A 418 14.09 -4.56 18.74
C ASN A 418 15.63 -4.64 18.79
N ALA A 419 16.31 -4.58 17.63
CA ALA A 419 17.77 -4.45 17.57
C ALA A 419 18.26 -3.00 17.81
N THR A 420 17.36 -2.01 17.79
CA THR A 420 17.67 -0.60 18.10
C THR A 420 17.61 -0.32 19.61
N ASP A 421 17.90 0.90 20.04
CA ASP A 421 17.83 1.31 21.45
C ASP A 421 16.44 1.85 21.84
N GLY A 422 15.59 2.17 20.87
CA GLY A 422 14.26 2.75 21.12
C GLY A 422 13.47 3.02 19.85
N VAL A 423 12.16 3.21 20.01
CA VAL A 423 11.22 3.53 18.92
C VAL A 423 10.64 4.93 19.12
N VAL A 424 10.68 5.74 18.08
CA VAL A 424 9.95 7.00 17.98
C VAL A 424 8.85 6.82 16.93
N VAL A 425 7.59 7.05 17.32
CA VAL A 425 6.44 7.08 16.42
C VAL A 425 5.98 8.53 16.30
N GLY A 426 6.07 9.12 15.12
CA GLY A 426 5.80 10.55 14.98
C GLY A 426 5.87 11.07 13.55
N GLY A 427 5.86 12.40 13.44
CA GLY A 427 6.03 13.08 12.16
C GLY A 427 4.76 13.09 11.31
N GLY A 428 3.58 13.19 11.92
CA GLY A 428 2.35 13.22 11.14
C GLY A 428 1.04 13.27 11.91
N GLY A 429 -0.01 13.53 11.14
CA GLY A 429 -1.40 13.35 11.52
C GLY A 429 -1.86 11.90 11.56
N LEU A 430 -1.17 11.04 12.30
CA LEU A 430 -1.29 9.58 12.11
C LEU A 430 -2.64 9.00 12.52
N PHE A 431 -3.36 9.62 13.46
CA PHE A 431 -4.71 9.19 13.84
C PHE A 431 -5.76 9.76 12.87
N LEU A 432 -5.97 9.00 11.79
CA LEU A 432 -6.92 9.24 10.72
C LEU A 432 -7.51 7.89 10.25
N PRO A 433 -8.82 7.79 10.02
CA PRO A 433 -9.45 6.54 9.58
C PRO A 433 -9.30 6.31 8.08
N ASP A 434 -9.11 7.37 7.29
CA ASP A 434 -9.28 7.38 5.83
C ASP A 434 -7.98 7.49 5.02
N THR A 435 -6.83 7.61 5.71
CA THR A 435 -5.51 7.71 5.09
C THR A 435 -4.76 6.41 5.30
N SER A 436 -4.42 5.71 4.22
CA SER A 436 -3.83 4.35 4.26
C SER A 436 -4.51 3.41 5.28
N PRO A 437 -5.82 3.20 5.14
CA PRO A 437 -6.56 2.32 6.04
C PRO A 437 -6.02 0.89 5.99
N ASN A 438 -6.10 0.20 7.12
CA ASN A 438 -5.71 -1.19 7.27
C ASN A 438 -6.55 -1.87 8.37
N GLY A 439 -6.67 -3.19 8.27
CA GLY A 439 -7.36 -4.04 9.24
C GLY A 439 -6.50 -4.47 10.44
N ASN A 440 -5.28 -3.94 10.57
CA ASN A 440 -4.36 -4.32 11.66
C ASN A 440 -4.45 -3.38 12.87
N SER A 441 -4.60 -2.08 12.62
CA SER A 441 -4.60 -1.07 13.68
C SER A 441 -5.76 -0.07 13.60
N GLY A 442 -6.35 0.12 12.41
CA GLY A 442 -7.42 1.12 12.20
C GLY A 442 -6.93 2.57 12.13
N TRP A 443 -5.62 2.79 12.00
CA TRP A 443 -4.99 4.10 11.76
C TRP A 443 -3.73 3.93 10.89
N GLN A 444 -3.04 5.01 10.56
CA GLN A 444 -1.99 4.99 9.53
C GLN A 444 -0.83 4.03 9.77
N TRP A 445 -0.45 3.76 11.03
CA TRP A 445 0.58 2.76 11.31
C TRP A 445 -0.03 1.36 11.18
N ASN A 446 0.31 0.66 10.11
CA ASN A 446 -0.16 -0.68 9.79
C ASN A 446 0.52 -1.75 10.68
N VAL A 447 0.28 -1.65 11.99
CA VAL A 447 0.87 -2.48 13.02
C VAL A 447 -0.16 -3.46 13.58
N PRO A 448 0.03 -4.78 13.40
CA PRO A 448 -0.84 -5.73 14.07
C PRO A 448 -0.51 -5.78 15.56
N ARG A 449 -1.54 -6.09 16.35
CA ARG A 449 -1.50 -5.97 17.82
C ARG A 449 -0.38 -6.81 18.44
N GLU A 450 -0.19 -8.03 17.96
CA GLU A 450 0.83 -8.95 18.48
C GLU A 450 2.25 -8.38 18.31
N GLN A 451 2.54 -7.71 17.19
CA GLN A 451 3.86 -7.08 16.97
C GLN A 451 4.02 -5.83 17.83
N LEU A 452 2.97 -5.02 18.01
CA LEU A 452 3.02 -3.85 18.89
C LEU A 452 3.33 -4.24 20.33
N GLU A 453 2.65 -5.26 20.85
CA GLU A 453 2.84 -5.77 22.21
C GLU A 453 4.23 -6.43 22.38
N ALA A 454 4.79 -6.99 21.32
CA ALA A 454 6.10 -7.65 21.31
C ALA A 454 7.31 -6.70 21.09
N ILE A 455 7.10 -5.39 20.94
CA ILE A 455 8.22 -4.43 20.99
C ILE A 455 8.87 -4.56 22.38
N GLU A 456 10.20 -4.62 22.47
CA GLU A 456 10.94 -4.81 23.73
C GLU A 456 11.64 -3.53 24.18
N VAL A 457 12.02 -2.68 23.23
CA VAL A 457 12.72 -1.40 23.47
C VAL A 457 11.74 -0.28 23.87
N PRO A 458 12.20 0.80 24.52
CA PRO A 458 11.32 1.92 24.88
C PRO A 458 10.67 2.56 23.66
N LEU A 459 9.34 2.75 23.71
CA LEU A 459 8.55 3.35 22.63
C LEU A 459 8.04 4.74 23.04
N GLY A 460 8.30 5.76 22.23
CA GLY A 460 7.83 7.12 22.41
C GLY A 460 6.97 7.57 21.24
N VAL A 461 5.74 8.01 21.52
CA VAL A 461 4.89 8.69 20.54
C VAL A 461 5.17 10.18 20.65
N VAL A 462 5.63 10.80 19.55
CA VAL A 462 6.13 12.19 19.54
C VAL A 462 5.28 13.04 18.60
N ALA A 463 4.53 13.97 19.19
CA ALA A 463 3.70 14.96 18.50
C ALA A 463 2.75 14.37 17.43
N VAL A 464 2.13 13.24 17.74
CA VAL A 464 1.12 12.67 16.84
C VAL A 464 -0.17 13.51 16.90
N GLY A 465 -0.80 13.70 15.74
CA GLY A 465 -2.06 14.44 15.62
C GLY A 465 -3.30 13.54 15.54
N TYR A 466 -4.37 13.94 16.25
CA TYR A 466 -5.72 13.43 16.07
C TYR A 466 -6.50 14.33 15.10
N ASN A 467 -6.77 13.84 13.88
CA ASN A 467 -7.07 14.69 12.74
C ASN A 467 -8.44 14.46 12.10
N LEU A 468 -9.47 14.23 12.90
CA LEU A 468 -10.82 14.09 12.37
C LEU A 468 -11.40 15.44 11.90
N PHE A 469 -12.02 15.42 10.73
CA PHE A 469 -12.93 16.49 10.29
C PHE A 469 -14.22 16.47 11.11
N HIS A 470 -14.98 17.56 11.04
CA HIS A 470 -16.33 17.56 11.60
C HIS A 470 -17.18 16.44 10.98
N GLY A 471 -17.92 15.72 11.81
CA GLY A 471 -18.72 14.56 11.41
C GLY A 471 -17.94 13.30 11.02
N GLN A 472 -16.60 13.32 11.02
CA GLN A 472 -15.80 12.12 10.75
C GLN A 472 -15.64 11.30 12.03
N THR A 473 -15.66 9.97 11.92
CA THR A 473 -15.50 9.05 13.05
C THR A 473 -14.69 7.81 12.68
N PHE A 474 -14.25 7.06 13.69
CA PHE A 474 -13.77 5.69 13.51
C PHE A 474 -14.96 4.73 13.64
N HIS A 475 -15.34 4.07 12.55
CA HIS A 475 -16.47 3.12 12.54
C HIS A 475 -16.14 1.80 13.26
N SER A 476 -14.87 1.42 13.28
CA SER A 476 -14.40 0.18 13.91
C SER A 476 -13.86 0.41 15.33
N ARG A 477 -14.05 -0.58 16.22
CA ARG A 477 -13.40 -0.62 17.54
C ARG A 477 -11.88 -0.82 17.44
N LEU A 478 -11.39 -1.27 16.29
CA LEU A 478 -9.98 -1.59 16.04
C LEU A 478 -9.04 -0.43 16.41
N PHE A 479 -9.39 0.81 16.04
CA PHE A 479 -8.58 1.97 16.39
C PHE A 479 -8.46 2.15 17.90
N ARG A 480 -9.57 2.06 18.64
CA ARG A 480 -9.58 2.21 20.11
C ARG A 480 -8.76 1.11 20.78
N GLU A 481 -8.87 -0.12 20.29
CA GLU A 481 -8.12 -1.27 20.80
C GLU A 481 -6.61 -1.12 20.53
N SER A 482 -6.24 -0.76 19.30
CA SER A 482 -4.85 -0.48 18.92
C SER A 482 -4.26 0.69 19.71
N LEU A 483 -5.00 1.78 19.87
CA LEU A 483 -4.62 2.94 20.66
C LEU A 483 -4.41 2.58 22.14
N THR A 484 -5.29 1.74 22.70
CA THR A 484 -5.14 1.25 24.08
C THR A 484 -3.85 0.46 24.25
N ALA A 485 -3.56 -0.47 23.32
CA ALA A 485 -2.31 -1.24 23.33
C ALA A 485 -1.07 -0.35 23.17
N LEU A 486 -1.12 0.63 22.26
CA LEU A 486 -0.04 1.60 22.05
C LEU A 486 0.26 2.38 23.33
N VAL A 487 -0.77 2.95 23.96
CA VAL A 487 -0.61 3.76 25.17
C VAL A 487 -0.14 2.91 26.34
N ASP A 488 -0.62 1.67 26.46
CA ASP A 488 -0.16 0.74 27.49
C ASP A 488 1.35 0.46 27.35
N ARG A 489 1.81 0.22 26.12
CA ARG A 489 3.20 -0.13 25.78
C ARG A 489 4.18 1.06 25.81
N ALA A 490 3.73 2.26 25.45
CA ALA A 490 4.61 3.41 25.22
C ALA A 490 5.18 4.03 26.51
N ALA A 491 6.48 4.28 26.56
CA ALA A 491 7.11 5.03 27.65
C ALA A 491 6.70 6.52 27.66
N LEU A 492 6.42 7.10 26.48
CA LEU A 492 5.93 8.46 26.30
C LEU A 492 4.80 8.47 25.28
N VAL A 493 3.69 9.17 25.57
CA VAL A 493 2.63 9.43 24.59
C VAL A 493 2.35 10.92 24.49
N GLY A 494 3.08 11.59 23.60
CA GLY A 494 2.95 13.02 23.31
C GLY A 494 2.07 13.29 22.10
N LEU A 495 1.01 14.08 22.28
CA LEU A 495 0.15 14.57 21.19
C LEU A 495 0.34 16.07 20.97
N ARG A 496 0.22 16.49 19.72
CA ARG A 496 0.69 17.81 19.26
C ARG A 496 -0.14 19.03 19.66
N ASN A 497 -1.32 18.83 20.23
CA ASN A 497 -2.22 19.90 20.68
C ASN A 497 -3.16 19.42 21.78
N HIS A 498 -3.61 20.32 22.66
CA HIS A 498 -4.51 19.95 23.76
C HIS A 498 -5.83 19.37 23.25
N GLY A 499 -6.37 19.87 22.13
CA GLY A 499 -7.57 19.28 21.52
C GLY A 499 -7.41 17.80 21.16
N SER A 500 -6.23 17.37 20.68
CA SER A 500 -5.93 15.96 20.41
C SER A 500 -5.77 15.17 21.70
N VAL A 501 -5.14 15.76 22.73
CA VAL A 501 -5.02 15.17 24.08
C VAL A 501 -6.40 14.84 24.63
N ASP A 502 -7.32 15.80 24.61
CA ASP A 502 -8.67 15.62 25.17
C ASP A 502 -9.47 14.56 24.40
N GLN A 503 -9.41 14.59 23.07
CA GLN A 503 -10.10 13.59 22.23
C GLN A 503 -9.56 12.18 22.50
N VAL A 504 -8.24 12.01 22.57
CA VAL A 504 -7.62 10.70 22.81
C VAL A 504 -7.88 10.20 24.23
N ARG A 505 -7.85 11.08 25.24
CA ARG A 505 -8.21 10.73 26.63
C ARG A 505 -9.62 10.16 26.73
N ASN A 506 -10.59 10.73 26.00
CA ASN A 506 -11.97 10.26 25.99
C ASN A 506 -12.16 8.88 25.32
N LEU A 507 -11.19 8.43 24.52
CA LEU A 507 -11.22 7.11 23.89
C LEU A 507 -10.60 6.02 24.77
N LEU A 508 -9.78 6.39 25.75
CA LEU A 508 -8.99 5.47 26.56
C LEU A 508 -9.72 5.06 27.85
N PRO A 509 -9.40 3.88 28.40
CA PRO A 509 -9.76 3.54 29.78
C PRO A 509 -9.15 4.55 30.76
N THR A 510 -9.84 4.85 31.86
CA THR A 510 -9.43 5.85 32.87
C THR A 510 -7.99 5.66 33.35
N ARG A 511 -7.54 4.40 33.52
CA ARG A 511 -6.17 4.06 33.97
C ARG A 511 -5.06 4.54 33.02
N LEU A 512 -5.37 4.83 31.75
CA LEU A 512 -4.41 5.24 30.72
C LEU A 512 -4.55 6.72 30.31
N ALA A 513 -5.65 7.38 30.64
CA ALA A 513 -5.92 8.75 30.20
C ALA A 513 -4.82 9.75 30.65
N ASP A 514 -4.30 9.58 31.88
CA ASP A 514 -3.28 10.47 32.45
C ASP A 514 -1.88 10.27 31.84
N ARG A 515 -1.69 9.23 31.01
CA ARG A 515 -0.43 9.00 30.29
C ARG A 515 -0.27 9.87 29.06
N ILE A 516 -1.37 10.48 28.59
CA ILE A 516 -1.36 11.32 27.40
C ILE A 516 -0.83 12.71 27.78
N ARG A 517 0.26 13.11 27.13
CA ARG A 517 0.97 14.36 27.35
C ARG A 517 0.76 15.30 26.17
N PHE A 518 0.76 16.59 26.44
CA PHE A 518 0.89 17.61 25.41
C PHE A 518 2.37 17.70 25.02
N LEU A 519 2.67 17.43 23.75
CA LEU A 519 4.01 17.55 23.18
C LEU A 519 3.85 18.30 21.86
N PRO A 520 4.04 19.64 21.83
CA PRO A 520 3.78 20.48 20.67
C PRO A 520 4.47 19.96 19.40
N CYS A 521 3.89 20.25 18.24
CA CYS A 521 4.50 19.88 16.97
C CYS A 521 5.90 20.49 16.84
N PRO A 522 6.99 19.71 16.64
CA PRO A 522 8.35 20.27 16.54
C PRO A 522 8.52 21.34 15.46
N THR A 523 7.65 21.33 14.44
CA THR A 523 7.65 22.36 13.40
C THR A 523 7.37 23.78 13.93
N THR A 524 6.80 23.92 15.13
CA THR A 524 6.49 25.24 15.74
C THR A 524 7.70 25.88 16.41
N VAL A 525 8.87 25.20 16.43
CA VAL A 525 10.11 25.70 17.04
C VAL A 525 11.33 25.49 16.14
N LEU A 526 11.12 25.37 14.81
CA LEU A 526 12.15 25.04 13.81
C LEU A 526 13.42 25.86 13.98
N ARG A 527 13.30 27.19 14.10
CA ARG A 527 14.47 28.08 14.24
C ARG A 527 15.36 27.69 15.44
N HIS A 528 14.76 27.23 16.54
CA HIS A 528 15.48 26.86 17.76
C HIS A 528 16.15 25.49 17.64
N ILE A 529 15.48 24.51 17.02
CA ILE A 529 16.05 23.17 16.84
C ILE A 529 17.09 23.13 15.71
N HIS A 530 17.04 24.04 14.74
CA HIS A 530 18.11 24.24 13.75
C HIS A 530 19.32 25.01 14.32
N GLY A 531 19.18 25.65 15.48
CA GLY A 531 20.23 26.47 16.07
C GLY A 531 20.46 27.80 15.32
N GLU A 532 19.41 28.36 14.72
CA GLU A 532 19.49 29.66 14.05
C GLU A 532 19.82 30.76 15.09
N PRO A 533 20.74 31.71 14.80
CA PRO A 533 21.08 32.78 15.72
C PRO A 533 19.86 33.64 16.05
N ALA A 534 19.70 33.99 17.33
CA ALA A 534 18.68 34.96 17.76
C ALA A 534 18.90 36.29 17.00
N GLY A 535 17.93 36.70 16.18
CA GLY A 535 17.96 37.97 15.45
C GLY A 535 18.26 37.89 13.94
N ALA A 536 18.34 36.70 13.34
CA ALA A 536 18.34 36.54 11.87
C ALA A 536 16.92 36.81 11.29
N VAL A 537 16.36 37.98 11.55
CA VAL A 537 15.02 38.35 11.10
C VAL A 537 15.11 38.87 9.67
N LEU A 538 14.74 38.03 8.70
CA LEU A 538 14.43 38.46 7.33
C LEU A 538 13.05 39.15 7.31
N GLY A 539 12.93 40.29 8.01
CA GLY A 539 11.67 41.03 8.10
C GLY A 539 11.53 42.12 7.05
N GLY A 540 10.30 42.62 6.86
CA GLY A 540 10.02 43.86 6.13
C GLY A 540 9.92 43.75 4.61
N SER A 541 9.54 42.58 4.06
CA SER A 541 9.31 42.42 2.62
C SER A 541 7.97 43.00 2.14
N GLY A 542 6.97 43.11 3.03
CA GLY A 542 5.59 43.40 2.64
C GLY A 542 4.93 42.23 1.89
N THR A 543 5.57 41.06 1.88
CA THR A 543 5.06 39.86 1.21
C THR A 543 4.10 39.10 2.11
N VAL A 544 2.91 38.80 1.59
CA VAL A 544 1.89 37.96 2.19
C VAL A 544 1.84 36.64 1.44
N LEU A 545 2.04 35.53 2.16
CA LEU A 545 1.84 34.20 1.61
C LEU A 545 0.44 33.70 1.93
N LEU A 546 -0.35 33.39 0.91
CA LEU A 546 -1.65 32.74 1.04
C LEU A 546 -1.51 31.24 0.79
N ASN A 547 -2.17 30.41 1.57
CA ASN A 547 -2.30 28.97 1.33
C ASN A 547 -3.75 28.52 1.51
N ALA A 548 -4.25 27.73 0.56
CA ALA A 548 -5.54 27.04 0.64
C ALA A 548 -5.38 25.54 0.35
N ALA A 549 -6.04 24.71 1.15
CA ALA A 549 -6.00 23.25 1.09
C ALA A 549 -7.23 22.65 0.39
N PHE A 550 -7.03 21.82 -0.63
CA PHE A 550 -8.15 21.17 -1.35
C PHE A 550 -8.33 19.69 -1.02
N ASP A 551 -7.52 19.12 -0.11
CA ASP A 551 -7.77 17.76 0.38
C ASP A 551 -9.12 17.69 1.11
N ARG A 552 -9.98 16.76 0.71
CA ARG A 552 -11.36 16.64 1.25
C ARG A 552 -12.11 17.98 1.19
N SER A 553 -12.02 18.68 0.07
CA SER A 553 -12.65 20.00 -0.16
C SER A 553 -14.12 20.04 0.26
N ALA A 554 -14.90 18.98 -0.03
CA ALA A 554 -16.30 18.86 0.41
C ALA A 554 -16.47 19.00 1.94
N ARG A 555 -15.55 18.46 2.74
CA ARG A 555 -15.58 18.59 4.22
C ARG A 555 -15.05 19.93 4.72
N ARG A 556 -14.33 20.69 3.88
CA ARG A 556 -13.76 22.00 4.23
C ARG A 556 -14.69 23.15 3.90
N PHE A 557 -15.34 23.06 2.74
CA PHE A 557 -16.13 24.16 2.19
C PHE A 557 -17.63 23.83 2.14
N GLY A 558 -18.03 22.55 2.14
CA GLY A 558 -19.41 22.18 1.83
C GLY A 558 -19.87 22.88 0.54
N ASP A 559 -21.02 23.53 0.61
CA ASP A 559 -21.58 24.32 -0.49
C ASP A 559 -21.08 25.79 -0.51
N GLY A 560 -20.18 26.16 0.42
CA GLY A 560 -19.72 27.53 0.64
C GLY A 560 -18.47 27.95 -0.17
N TYR A 561 -17.99 27.11 -1.10
CA TYR A 561 -16.74 27.39 -1.82
C TYR A 561 -16.79 28.66 -2.69
N GLU A 562 -17.90 28.88 -3.41
CA GLU A 562 -18.08 30.06 -4.28
C GLU A 562 -17.93 31.37 -3.49
N ARG A 563 -18.56 31.43 -2.31
CA ARG A 563 -18.44 32.56 -1.39
C ARG A 563 -17.02 32.74 -0.87
N PHE A 564 -16.38 31.64 -0.47
CA PHE A 564 -14.98 31.68 -0.02
C PHE A 564 -14.05 32.20 -1.14
N LEU A 565 -14.26 31.78 -2.39
CA LEU A 565 -13.49 32.25 -3.53
C LEU A 565 -13.69 33.76 -3.77
N ALA A 566 -14.92 34.24 -3.67
CA ALA A 566 -15.24 35.67 -3.74
C ALA A 566 -14.55 36.48 -2.63
N ASP A 567 -14.56 35.96 -1.39
CA ASP A 567 -13.86 36.56 -0.25
C ASP A 567 -12.34 36.63 -0.50
N MET A 568 -11.74 35.56 -1.03
CA MET A 568 -10.30 35.55 -1.37
C MET A 568 -9.97 36.51 -2.51
N ALA A 569 -10.84 36.63 -3.52
CA ALA A 569 -10.67 37.59 -4.62
C ALA A 569 -10.68 39.05 -4.12
N TRP A 570 -11.58 39.38 -3.19
CA TRP A 570 -11.61 40.68 -2.55
C TRP A 570 -10.36 40.91 -1.70
N TYR A 571 -10.01 39.96 -0.84
CA TYR A 571 -8.85 40.01 0.05
C TYR A 571 -7.55 40.28 -0.73
N VAL A 572 -7.30 39.55 -1.82
CA VAL A 572 -6.11 39.74 -2.67
C VAL A 572 -6.06 41.15 -3.29
N ARG A 573 -7.20 41.68 -3.74
CA ARG A 573 -7.28 43.03 -4.34
C ARG A 573 -7.01 44.12 -3.31
N GLU A 574 -7.57 43.99 -2.11
CA GLU A 574 -7.37 44.98 -1.04
C GLU A 574 -5.92 45.06 -0.59
N LEU A 575 -5.28 43.91 -0.37
CA LEU A 575 -3.86 43.89 -0.01
C LEU A 575 -2.96 44.51 -1.08
N ARG A 576 -3.25 44.24 -2.36
CA ARG A 576 -2.53 44.85 -3.48
C ARG A 576 -2.71 46.36 -3.55
N THR A 577 -3.93 46.83 -3.29
CA THR A 577 -4.24 48.28 -3.20
C THR A 577 -3.45 48.94 -2.07
N ALA A 578 -3.27 48.24 -0.95
CA ALA A 578 -2.45 48.69 0.17
C ALA A 578 -0.93 48.56 -0.06
N GLY A 579 -0.50 48.04 -1.22
CA GLY A 579 0.91 47.93 -1.60
C GLY A 579 1.62 46.64 -1.17
N ALA A 580 0.89 45.65 -0.63
CA ALA A 580 1.47 44.35 -0.26
C ALA A 580 1.66 43.44 -1.49
N GLU A 581 2.73 42.66 -1.50
CA GLU A 581 2.92 41.59 -2.49
C GLU A 581 2.19 40.33 -2.02
N VAL A 582 1.21 39.85 -2.79
CA VAL A 582 0.51 38.60 -2.46
C VAL A 582 1.02 37.48 -3.36
N ARG A 583 1.51 36.40 -2.73
CA ARG A 583 1.96 35.16 -3.38
C ARG A 583 1.24 33.97 -2.76
N PHE A 584 1.22 32.84 -3.45
CA PHE A 584 0.54 31.62 -3.01
C PHE A 584 1.56 30.52 -2.69
N ALA A 585 1.53 29.99 -1.47
CA ALA A 585 2.41 28.92 -1.01
C ALA A 585 1.69 27.57 -1.11
N ALA A 586 1.98 26.78 -2.15
CA ALA A 586 1.31 25.50 -2.41
C ALA A 586 2.08 24.34 -1.75
N HIS A 587 1.45 23.64 -0.80
CA HIS A 587 2.04 22.43 -0.19
C HIS A 587 1.81 21.17 -1.02
N LEU A 588 0.84 21.20 -1.92
CA LEU A 588 0.49 20.14 -2.87
C LEU A 588 0.07 20.79 -4.19
N ALA A 589 0.24 20.08 -5.31
CA ALA A 589 -0.23 20.55 -6.61
C ALA A 589 -1.74 20.89 -6.61
N THR A 590 -2.54 20.15 -5.84
CA THR A 590 -3.99 20.41 -5.71
C THR A 590 -4.30 21.73 -5.01
N ASP A 591 -3.36 22.32 -4.26
CA ASP A 591 -3.57 23.61 -3.62
C ASP A 591 -3.68 24.74 -4.65
N GLU A 592 -3.03 24.58 -5.81
CA GLU A 592 -3.05 25.55 -6.90
C GLU A 592 -4.44 25.77 -7.49
N GLN A 593 -5.41 24.89 -7.18
CA GLN A 593 -6.79 25.08 -7.59
C GLN A 593 -7.35 26.46 -7.19
N LEU A 594 -6.98 27.01 -6.02
CA LEU A 594 -7.44 28.36 -5.65
C LEU A 594 -6.97 29.41 -6.66
N VAL A 595 -5.71 29.34 -7.11
CA VAL A 595 -5.17 30.36 -8.02
C VAL A 595 -5.73 30.21 -9.43
N ASP A 596 -5.99 28.98 -9.85
CA ASP A 596 -6.65 28.68 -11.12
C ASP A 596 -8.10 29.23 -11.13
N ASP A 597 -8.84 28.99 -10.05
CA ASP A 597 -10.22 29.47 -9.90
C ASP A 597 -10.28 31.00 -9.75
N LEU A 598 -9.34 31.62 -9.02
CA LEU A 598 -9.20 33.09 -8.94
C LEU A 598 -8.91 33.74 -10.31
N PHE A 599 -8.09 33.09 -11.13
CA PHE A 599 -7.81 33.58 -12.48
C PHE A 599 -9.02 33.41 -13.39
N SER A 600 -9.68 32.25 -13.35
CA SER A 600 -10.77 31.90 -14.24
C SER A 600 -12.03 32.73 -13.96
N GLU A 601 -12.39 32.92 -12.69
CA GLU A 601 -13.62 33.62 -12.29
C GLU A 601 -13.43 35.14 -12.12
N TYR A 602 -12.25 35.57 -11.67
CA TYR A 602 -12.02 36.99 -11.29
C TYR A 602 -10.88 37.67 -12.06
N GLY A 603 -10.19 36.96 -12.97
CA GLY A 603 -9.04 37.48 -13.71
C GLY A 603 -7.82 37.78 -12.82
N ILE A 604 -7.78 37.27 -11.59
CA ILE A 604 -6.72 37.57 -10.61
C ILE A 604 -5.59 36.55 -10.76
N ARG A 605 -4.43 37.00 -11.21
CA ARG A 605 -3.20 36.19 -11.19
C ARG A 605 -2.46 36.34 -9.87
N VAL A 606 -2.08 35.24 -9.25
CA VAL A 606 -1.25 35.21 -8.03
C VAL A 606 -0.02 34.33 -8.30
N PRO A 607 1.22 34.83 -8.10
CA PRO A 607 2.42 34.01 -8.24
C PRO A 607 2.40 32.82 -7.27
N VAL A 608 2.82 31.64 -7.73
CA VAL A 608 2.85 30.41 -6.92
C VAL A 608 4.27 30.05 -6.54
N ASP A 609 4.51 29.90 -5.24
CA ASP A 609 5.66 29.21 -4.66
C ASP A 609 5.27 27.74 -4.41
N ALA A 610 5.61 26.87 -5.36
CA ALA A 610 5.26 25.45 -5.36
C ALA A 610 6.15 24.66 -4.39
N LEU A 611 5.90 24.79 -3.08
CA LEU A 611 6.72 24.18 -2.01
C LEU A 611 6.88 22.66 -2.17
N TYR A 612 5.89 21.97 -2.73
CA TYR A 612 5.97 20.52 -3.00
C TYR A 612 7.03 20.13 -4.04
N LEU A 613 7.60 21.09 -4.78
CA LEU A 613 8.71 20.88 -5.71
C LEU A 613 10.05 21.35 -5.15
N LEU A 614 10.05 22.10 -4.04
CA LEU A 614 11.25 22.69 -3.48
C LEU A 614 11.95 21.74 -2.51
N PRO A 615 13.30 21.79 -2.45
CA PRO A 615 14.03 21.29 -1.30
C PRO A 615 13.54 21.94 0.00
N VAL A 616 13.62 21.22 1.12
CA VAL A 616 13.11 21.66 2.43
C VAL A 616 13.64 23.03 2.82
N GLU A 617 14.96 23.26 2.70
CA GLU A 617 15.59 24.54 3.06
C GLU A 617 15.11 25.71 2.19
N GLU A 618 14.93 25.49 0.89
CA GLU A 618 14.39 26.51 0.00
C GLU A 618 12.93 26.85 0.35
N GLY A 619 12.14 25.84 0.74
CA GLY A 619 10.79 26.04 1.24
C GLY A 619 10.75 26.81 2.56
N TYR A 620 11.72 26.59 3.46
CA TYR A 620 11.87 27.41 4.67
C TYR A 620 12.21 28.86 4.33
N ASP A 621 13.08 29.11 3.35
CA ASP A 621 13.44 30.46 2.94
C ASP A 621 12.26 31.25 2.37
N VAL A 622 11.33 30.59 1.66
CA VAL A 622 10.07 31.22 1.23
C VAL A 622 9.30 31.74 2.44
N TYR A 623 9.17 30.94 3.50
CA TYR A 623 8.46 31.34 4.71
C TYR A 623 9.20 32.40 5.53
N ARG A 624 10.53 32.31 5.66
CA ARG A 624 11.32 33.28 6.42
C ARG A 624 11.20 34.69 5.85
N ARG A 625 11.07 34.83 4.52
CA ARG A 625 10.98 36.12 3.83
C ARG A 625 9.62 36.79 3.90
N ALA A 626 8.56 36.06 4.25
CA ALA A 626 7.21 36.63 4.32
C ALA A 626 7.04 37.51 5.56
N SER A 627 6.29 38.61 5.42
CA SER A 627 5.84 39.43 6.56
C SER A 627 4.75 38.71 7.36
N VAL A 628 3.89 37.94 6.68
CA VAL A 628 2.82 37.14 7.29
C VAL A 628 2.39 36.00 6.37
N VAL A 629 2.01 34.87 6.95
CA VAL A 629 1.42 33.74 6.24
C VAL A 629 -0.03 33.54 6.66
N VAL A 630 -0.93 33.46 5.68
CA VAL A 630 -2.33 33.12 5.86
C VAL A 630 -2.55 31.69 5.38
N GLY A 631 -2.62 30.75 6.33
CA GLY A 631 -2.60 29.32 6.07
C GLY A 631 -3.94 28.62 6.30
N MET A 632 -4.37 27.78 5.34
CA MET A 632 -5.51 26.86 5.52
C MET A 632 -5.08 25.42 5.89
N ARG A 633 -3.81 25.07 5.65
CA ARG A 633 -3.22 23.82 6.15
C ARG A 633 -2.63 24.05 7.53
N GLY A 634 -2.75 23.06 8.42
CA GLY A 634 -2.11 23.11 9.74
C GLY A 634 -0.60 23.40 9.67
N HIS A 635 0.14 22.75 8.76
CA HIS A 635 1.57 23.01 8.60
C HIS A 635 1.89 24.26 7.75
N ALA A 636 0.92 24.80 6.98
CA ALA A 636 1.08 26.14 6.39
C ALA A 636 1.01 27.25 7.44
N THR A 637 0.53 26.93 8.65
CA THR A 637 0.57 27.82 9.82
C THR A 637 1.75 27.46 10.74
N MET A 638 1.92 26.19 11.10
CA MET A 638 2.91 25.78 12.11
C MET A 638 4.37 25.94 11.64
N ILE A 639 4.69 25.66 10.36
CA ILE A 639 6.05 25.79 9.83
C ILE A 639 6.50 27.26 9.81
N PRO A 640 5.78 28.21 9.18
CA PRO A 640 6.18 29.61 9.24
C PRO A 640 6.20 30.15 10.66
N PHE A 641 5.26 29.76 11.51
CA PHE A 641 5.31 30.10 12.93
C PHE A 641 6.63 29.65 13.55
N GLY A 642 7.07 28.40 13.35
CA GLY A 642 8.33 27.90 13.89
C GLY A 642 9.59 28.49 13.28
N LEU A 643 9.49 29.11 12.10
CA LEU A 643 10.55 29.90 11.48
C LEU A 643 10.53 31.37 11.94
N GLY A 644 9.62 31.75 12.83
CA GLY A 644 9.50 33.10 13.38
C GLY A 644 8.72 34.09 12.50
N THR A 645 7.90 33.57 11.58
CA THR A 645 7.01 34.38 10.73
C THR A 645 5.60 34.43 11.34
N PRO A 646 5.00 35.63 11.49
CA PRO A 646 3.60 35.78 11.93
C PRO A 646 2.62 35.02 11.05
N VAL A 647 1.53 34.55 11.64
CA VAL A 647 0.56 33.70 10.93
C VAL A 647 -0.88 34.06 11.25
N LEU A 648 -1.75 33.93 10.26
CA LEU A 648 -3.19 33.87 10.42
C LEU A 648 -3.70 32.54 9.86
N SER A 649 -4.76 32.00 10.45
CA SER A 649 -5.29 30.68 10.06
C SER A 649 -6.66 30.79 9.44
N LEU A 650 -6.83 30.27 8.22
CA LEU A 650 -8.12 30.00 7.59
C LEU A 650 -8.69 28.69 8.13
N VAL A 651 -9.47 28.76 9.20
CA VAL A 651 -10.00 27.61 9.92
C VAL A 651 -11.05 26.88 9.08
N SER A 652 -10.63 25.77 8.46
CA SER A 652 -11.51 24.79 7.78
C SER A 652 -11.50 23.42 8.47
N HIS A 653 -10.78 23.30 9.59
CA HIS A 653 -10.62 22.04 10.33
C HIS A 653 -10.36 22.32 11.83
N PRO A 654 -10.93 21.55 12.78
CA PRO A 654 -10.75 21.75 14.22
C PRO A 654 -9.30 21.92 14.69
N LYS A 655 -8.37 21.09 14.19
CA LYS A 655 -6.93 21.14 14.52
C LYS A 655 -6.28 22.51 14.36
N MET A 656 -6.82 23.38 13.51
CA MET A 656 -6.30 24.73 13.32
C MET A 656 -6.64 25.60 14.52
N ARG A 657 -7.86 25.51 15.06
CA ARG A 657 -8.24 26.17 16.31
C ARG A 657 -7.45 25.64 17.49
N TYR A 658 -7.20 24.32 17.55
CA TYR A 658 -6.42 23.74 18.63
C TYR A 658 -5.03 24.36 18.73
N PHE A 659 -4.33 24.49 17.60
CA PHE A 659 -3.04 25.15 17.56
C PHE A 659 -3.11 26.60 18.06
N LEU A 660 -4.10 27.38 17.59
CA LEU A 660 -4.26 28.77 18.01
C LEU A 660 -4.55 28.90 19.50
N SER A 661 -5.32 27.98 20.09
CA SER A 661 -5.58 27.96 21.52
C SER A 661 -4.35 27.55 22.32
N ASP A 662 -3.55 26.59 21.83
CA ASP A 662 -2.30 26.20 22.48
C ASP A 662 -1.27 27.34 22.56
N ILE A 663 -1.33 28.30 21.63
CA ILE A 663 -0.47 29.49 21.62
C ILE A 663 -1.14 30.74 22.22
N GLY A 664 -2.38 30.63 22.71
CA GLY A 664 -3.16 31.73 23.27
C GLY A 664 -3.45 32.86 22.28
N ARG A 665 -3.64 32.54 21.00
CA ARG A 665 -3.92 33.49 19.91
C ARG A 665 -5.14 33.05 19.08
N GLU A 666 -6.25 32.73 19.74
CA GLU A 666 -7.49 32.35 19.07
C GLU A 666 -7.99 33.42 18.08
N GLU A 667 -7.69 34.69 18.33
CA GLU A 667 -8.02 35.83 17.47
C GLU A 667 -7.26 35.85 16.14
N TRP A 668 -6.24 35.00 15.96
CA TRP A 668 -5.54 34.81 14.67
C TRP A 668 -6.30 33.83 13.75
N GLY A 669 -7.46 33.31 14.19
CA GLY A 669 -8.26 32.31 13.49
C GLY A 669 -9.50 32.89 12.80
N TYR A 670 -9.65 32.57 11.52
CA TYR A 670 -10.77 33.00 10.68
C TYR A 670 -11.47 31.79 10.08
N ASP A 671 -12.72 31.52 10.49
CA ASP A 671 -13.52 30.44 9.92
C ASP A 671 -13.78 30.71 8.42
N VAL A 672 -13.60 29.69 7.57
CA VAL A 672 -13.80 29.83 6.12
C VAL A 672 -15.26 30.12 5.74
N HIS A 673 -16.21 29.86 6.64
CA HIS A 673 -17.63 30.17 6.46
C HIS A 673 -18.05 31.48 7.13
N ARG A 674 -17.12 32.23 7.73
CA ARG A 674 -17.41 33.47 8.48
C ARG A 674 -18.02 34.55 7.58
N ASP A 675 -19.02 35.27 8.09
CA ASP A 675 -19.51 36.54 7.53
C ASP A 675 -18.48 37.66 7.65
N GLY A 676 -18.24 38.36 6.53
CA GLY A 676 -17.21 39.40 6.44
C GLY A 676 -15.79 38.86 6.59
N LEU A 677 -15.55 37.61 6.19
CA LEU A 677 -14.23 36.97 6.24
C LEU A 677 -13.15 37.85 5.61
N ALA A 678 -13.38 38.30 4.37
CA ALA A 678 -12.38 39.01 3.58
C ALA A 678 -11.92 40.31 4.27
N ALA A 679 -12.87 41.12 4.74
CA ALA A 679 -12.61 42.41 5.41
C ALA A 679 -11.83 42.23 6.71
N ALA A 680 -12.30 41.34 7.58
CA ALA A 680 -11.67 41.11 8.88
C ALA A 680 -10.26 40.48 8.74
N LEU A 681 -10.06 39.66 7.71
CA LEU A 681 -8.76 39.06 7.41
C LEU A 681 -7.80 40.10 6.82
N ALA A 682 -8.25 40.95 5.88
CA ALA A 682 -7.43 42.02 5.31
C ALA A 682 -6.97 43.03 6.36
N GLU A 683 -7.88 43.46 7.24
CA GLU A 683 -7.57 44.39 8.34
C GLU A 683 -6.43 43.86 9.22
N HIS A 684 -6.55 42.62 9.69
CA HIS A 684 -5.54 42.03 10.57
C HIS A 684 -4.23 41.71 9.84
N THR A 685 -4.29 41.27 8.58
CA THR A 685 -3.08 41.10 7.75
C THR A 685 -2.32 42.42 7.61
N LEU A 686 -3.02 43.53 7.34
CA LEU A 686 -2.40 44.85 7.23
C LEU A 686 -1.89 45.39 8.57
N GLU A 687 -2.57 45.09 9.68
CA GLU A 687 -2.07 45.38 11.03
C GLU A 687 -0.74 44.66 11.28
N ILE A 688 -0.66 43.36 10.97
CA ILE A 688 0.57 42.58 11.13
C ILE A 688 1.71 43.18 10.29
N ILE A 689 1.45 43.57 9.04
CA ILE A 689 2.46 44.23 8.20
C ILE A 689 2.92 45.56 8.84
N GLY A 690 2.00 46.35 9.38
CA GLY A 690 2.30 47.62 10.05
C GLY A 690 3.07 47.47 11.37
N LYS A 691 2.89 46.34 12.07
CA LYS A 691 3.50 46.04 13.38
C LYS A 691 4.36 44.78 13.36
N GLU A 692 5.02 44.50 12.23
CA GLU A 692 5.65 43.19 11.97
C GLU A 692 6.61 42.75 13.08
N GLN A 693 7.41 43.67 13.62
CA GLN A 693 8.37 43.38 14.68
C GLN A 693 7.70 43.01 16.01
N GLU A 694 6.54 43.59 16.32
CA GLU A 694 5.78 43.25 17.54
C GLU A 694 5.23 41.82 17.43
N TYR A 695 4.62 41.45 16.30
CA TYR A 695 4.12 40.10 16.07
C TYR A 695 5.26 39.06 16.02
N ARG A 696 6.41 39.41 15.44
CA ARG A 696 7.58 38.50 15.46
C ARG A 696 8.15 38.30 16.86
N ALA A 697 8.19 39.35 17.68
CA ALA A 697 8.60 39.26 19.08
C ALA A 697 7.62 38.38 19.88
N ASP A 698 6.32 38.50 19.58
CA ASP A 698 5.28 37.68 20.19
C ASP A 698 5.43 36.20 19.84
N VAL A 699 5.57 35.87 18.54
CA VAL A 699 5.88 34.52 18.07
C VAL A 699 7.13 33.96 18.77
N ALA A 700 8.20 34.75 18.85
CA ALA A 700 9.44 34.35 19.50
C ALA A 700 9.27 34.01 20.99
N ALA A 701 8.45 34.77 21.72
CA ALA A 701 8.17 34.49 23.13
C ALA A 701 7.42 33.16 23.31
N ILE A 702 6.38 32.93 22.50
CA ILE A 702 5.59 31.69 22.53
C ILE A 702 6.46 30.48 22.15
N GLN A 703 7.37 30.63 21.18
CA GLN A 703 8.28 29.55 20.78
C GLN A 703 9.15 29.03 21.93
N GLU A 704 9.63 29.91 22.82
CA GLU A 704 10.42 29.52 23.98
C GLU A 704 9.61 28.65 24.96
N GLU A 705 8.34 28.99 25.18
CA GLU A 705 7.42 28.20 26.01
C GLU A 705 7.19 26.81 25.41
N LEU A 706 6.90 26.74 24.11
CA LEU A 706 6.71 25.46 23.40
C LEU A 706 8.00 24.61 23.40
N LEU A 707 9.16 25.25 23.23
CA LEU A 707 10.45 24.58 23.25
C LEU A 707 10.75 23.95 24.61
N ALA A 708 10.41 24.64 25.70
CA ALA A 708 10.56 24.12 27.06
C ALA A 708 9.72 22.86 27.27
N VAL A 709 8.47 22.85 26.80
CA VAL A 709 7.59 21.67 26.85
C VAL A 709 8.19 20.52 26.05
N ILE A 710 8.59 20.76 24.79
CA ILE A 710 9.20 19.75 23.92
C ILE A 710 10.42 19.12 24.59
N ARG A 711 11.34 19.93 25.11
CA ARG A 711 12.56 19.44 25.77
C ARG A 711 12.25 18.64 27.04
N GLY A 712 11.28 19.08 27.84
CA GLY A 712 10.87 18.40 29.06
C GLY A 712 10.30 17.00 28.80
N GLU A 713 9.38 16.89 27.84
CA GLU A 713 8.78 15.60 27.49
C GLU A 713 9.81 14.66 26.84
N LEU A 714 10.67 15.17 25.95
CA LEU A 714 11.71 14.35 25.32
C LEU A 714 12.81 13.94 26.31
N ALA A 715 13.10 14.72 27.35
CA ALA A 715 13.98 14.30 28.44
C ALA A 715 13.41 13.13 29.26
N THR A 716 12.08 13.06 29.40
CA THR A 716 11.41 11.90 30.00
C THR A 716 11.62 10.66 29.14
N PHE A 717 11.52 10.79 27.82
CA PHE A 717 11.81 9.69 26.90
C PHE A 717 13.30 9.28 26.94
N ALA A 718 14.23 10.23 27.00
CA ALA A 718 15.67 9.96 27.15
C ALA A 718 15.96 9.15 28.43
N THR A 719 15.27 9.46 29.53
CA THR A 719 15.36 8.70 30.78
C THR A 719 14.91 7.26 30.59
N ALA A 720 13.81 7.03 29.86
CA ALA A 720 13.33 5.69 29.55
C ALA A 720 14.30 4.89 28.66
N LEU A 721 15.05 5.57 27.78
CA LEU A 721 16.12 4.98 26.98
C LEU A 721 17.37 4.64 27.80
N GLY A 722 17.51 5.15 29.03
CA GLY A 722 18.72 5.01 29.83
C GLY A 722 19.92 5.81 29.28
N VAL A 723 19.66 6.86 28.48
CA VAL A 723 20.68 7.70 27.84
C VAL A 723 20.72 9.06 28.55
N PRO A 724 21.91 9.62 28.86
CA PRO A 724 22.00 10.93 29.49
C PRO A 724 21.50 12.03 28.54
N VAL A 725 20.71 12.97 29.08
CA VAL A 725 20.29 14.17 28.34
C VAL A 725 21.51 15.02 28.03
N THR A 726 21.93 15.01 26.77
CA THR A 726 23.10 15.73 26.29
C THR A 726 22.75 16.30 24.91
N PRO A 727 22.52 17.62 24.80
CA PRO A 727 22.16 18.22 23.53
C PRO A 727 23.26 18.03 22.48
N ARG A 728 22.87 17.80 21.23
CA ARG A 728 23.80 17.92 20.10
C ARG A 728 24.23 19.39 19.91
N ALA A 729 25.49 19.61 19.56
CA ALA A 729 25.96 20.93 19.14
C ALA A 729 25.20 21.40 17.89
N PRO A 730 24.75 22.68 17.82
CA PRO A 730 24.02 23.20 16.68
C PRO A 730 24.91 23.18 15.41
N GLY A 731 24.28 22.89 14.26
CA GLY A 731 24.95 22.90 12.96
C GLY A 731 24.93 21.52 12.26
N GLN A 732 24.33 21.52 11.07
CA GLN A 732 24.04 20.40 10.16
C GLN A 732 22.78 19.61 10.53
N GLY A 733 21.72 19.82 9.73
CA GLY A 733 20.42 19.15 9.86
C GLY A 733 20.54 17.62 9.80
N ILE A 734 19.57 16.93 10.38
CA ILE A 734 19.58 15.47 10.42
C ILE A 734 19.04 14.95 9.09
N PRO A 735 19.85 14.24 8.28
CA PRO A 735 19.37 13.71 7.00
C PRO A 735 18.23 12.72 7.25
N VAL A 736 17.15 12.89 6.49
CA VAL A 736 16.06 11.93 6.39
C VAL A 736 16.11 11.35 4.98
N PRO A 737 16.00 10.03 4.81
CA PRO A 737 15.95 9.42 3.49
C PRO A 737 14.77 9.97 2.69
N THR A 738 15.04 10.47 1.50
CA THR A 738 14.02 10.88 0.53
C THR A 738 13.91 9.85 -0.59
N GLN A 739 12.69 9.54 -1.02
CA GLN A 739 12.45 8.71 -2.19
C GLN A 739 12.58 9.59 -3.44
N GLY A 740 13.83 9.77 -3.93
CA GLY A 740 14.13 10.62 -5.09
C GLY A 740 13.60 10.08 -6.43
N ALA A 741 13.80 10.87 -7.50
CA ALA A 741 13.30 10.58 -8.86
C ALA A 741 13.88 9.30 -9.48
N VAL A 742 13.11 8.67 -10.38
CA VAL A 742 13.47 7.45 -11.13
C VAL A 742 13.80 7.79 -12.57
N GLU A 743 14.92 7.28 -13.06
CA GLU A 743 15.22 7.22 -14.50
C GLU A 743 14.48 6.03 -15.09
N ILE A 744 13.52 6.30 -15.97
CA ILE A 744 12.82 5.28 -16.75
C ILE A 744 13.61 5.11 -18.04
N GLU A 745 14.20 3.94 -18.29
CA GLU A 745 14.79 3.65 -19.60
C GLU A 745 13.71 3.79 -20.69
N PRO A 746 13.99 4.48 -21.81
CA PRO A 746 13.03 4.65 -22.88
C PRO A 746 12.66 3.29 -23.48
N ALA A 747 11.37 3.08 -23.72
CA ALA A 747 10.87 1.88 -24.38
C ALA A 747 11.46 1.77 -25.81
N PRO A 748 11.76 0.56 -26.30
CA PRO A 748 12.02 0.35 -27.72
C PRO A 748 10.80 0.83 -28.55
N PRO A 749 11.02 1.34 -29.77
CA PRO A 749 9.98 2.01 -30.55
C PRO A 749 8.79 1.09 -30.82
N ALA A 750 7.58 1.67 -30.73
CA ALA A 750 6.34 0.99 -31.05
C ALA A 750 6.37 0.47 -32.49
N VAL A 751 6.06 -0.82 -32.66
CA VAL A 751 5.81 -1.41 -33.97
C VAL A 751 4.57 -0.72 -34.56
N PRO A 752 4.62 -0.23 -35.81
CA PRO A 752 3.50 0.48 -36.40
C PRO A 752 2.31 -0.46 -36.56
N ALA A 753 1.11 0.04 -36.24
CA ALA A 753 -0.14 -0.67 -36.45
C ALA A 753 -0.28 -1.03 -37.93
N LEU A 754 -0.32 -2.33 -38.24
CA LEU A 754 -0.74 -2.82 -39.55
C LEU A 754 -2.27 -2.89 -39.55
N GLY A 755 -2.87 -2.14 -40.47
CA GLY A 755 -4.31 -2.16 -40.76
C GLY A 755 -4.74 -3.31 -41.65
#